data_AF-A0A1F9RRN9-F1
#
_entry.id   AF-A0A1F9RRN9-F1
#
_cell.length_a   1.000
_cell.length_b   1.000
_cell.length_c   1.000
_cell.angle_alpha   90.00
_cell.angle_beta   90.00
_cell.angle_gamma   90.00
#
_symmetry.space_group_name_H-M   'P 1'
#
loop_
_entity.id
_entity.type
_entity.pdbx_description
1 polymer ?
#
loop_
_entity_poly.entity_id
_entity_poly.type
_entity_poly.pdbx_seq_one_letter_code
_entity_poly.pdbx_strand_id
1 'polypeptide(L)'
;MRAVPLSFLFLAGAFAQAIQAILVREMLFVFYGNELGLGIFFASWLFWVGVGAWACGAARPREWPALPALLGLFPIAAVAGILVFRLCRGWMGLWPGQFIPLQGLVFWSSLALLPTGLLVGAVIPAACRSVDAPAAYAWDALGGLLGGVLFTALVGATVATSSLLCILTSALGIAVLAVPGRWRAGGALWLALGLAGMLTPLGETWSTGLDRLRWRALQPDMALLASFDTPYQNITVARAPGVTGIFADGKIAAGYPSRETSELEAALFFTQNPGIRRILLVEGAAGGLLPEFLRYPVARIDCVEPDERAFLRLRDAMPREWGEPFRDGRVRLHFSDPRSFVRRADAGSYDLIAALGPDPATARANRLFTKEFYGDAGRALAPDGTYVAKMSSAENYAGAASSVYGASVHATLSSVFKRVLATPGDVSYLIAGDSPGLSLDPKVLAKRSAGLGIAGGSLPPGAFQSLLPKNRVAEVNRSLKEGQGELNTDPRPVAYYLSTLLWARLSGSEWVGALEKVRAAGLWFLGLPLAVFILMRLLYCAQSPAHPEQSRSSASLAMAGLGLWAMAAELILLFAFQNAFGSVYQKLGLLNGLCMAGLAVGSLLAGRASGLRGREGLGMLGVAGAAALLVSALPSLFAGGYFRGHEWTFYLSALSIGALAGAGFPLAARLRRLGGSEGAAAGSVLGAEQLGGVAGALVTGGLLVPLFGIEGAGRAAGAALAVLCLPLLQVEARRLDRLRAWSDLLGTRLSPAGPYPGATWALVGLLLAAGAMHRLVSRGEGKIFAAPAYSETLLASVGGPGRYEFLEKPFPHYVRTTDAGKPGGAAFGSMPLAGDIEGYGGPLHLLMAVSEAGRILGLRLMESRETPAYIEGIEGWLGRFRGLDGTRPIRIGREIDALTGATVTSEAAARIVDRSAKAAADGVLGLKSERTPPGGAVRRAGSPRFWALALFLAAFFPVFLRGGRRARLAYLAGAAAIPGFYANTLFTLVDIHNLSEGHLPGLENPGWLLVAAFIAVTSLLWGAVFCGSVCPFGALQELLWEAGRSLGLRSEPSPGLAGRAGILRLLLLAAALGLAWATGRRGWISFEPMQHIFLLKTGTLTGILIAAVLAGSAAYFRFWCRFLCPTGAVLALANKLALARGAARRRDLSRCAYGVRSEFDATCIQCQHCIQRAPPGASGT
;
A
#
# COMPACT_ATOMS: atom_id res chain seq x y z
N MET A 1 27.47 -27.27 29.64
CA MET A 1 27.04 -25.88 29.35
C MET A 1 26.54 -25.29 30.66
N ARG A 2 27.16 -24.21 31.17
CA ARG A 2 26.69 -23.55 32.41
C ARG A 2 25.32 -22.91 32.14
N ALA A 3 24.42 -22.96 33.12
CA ALA A 3 23.12 -22.31 33.04
C ALA A 3 23.31 -20.82 32.69
N VAL A 4 22.58 -20.35 31.69
CA VAL A 4 22.54 -18.93 31.35
C VAL A 4 21.82 -18.20 32.50
N PRO A 5 22.42 -17.14 33.09
CA PRO A 5 21.75 -16.40 34.14
C PRO A 5 20.54 -15.66 33.55
N LEU A 6 19.37 -15.78 34.17
CA LEU A 6 18.13 -15.12 33.73
C LEU A 6 18.27 -13.58 33.68
N SER A 7 19.21 -13.02 34.44
CA SER A 7 19.58 -11.60 34.38
C SER A 7 20.06 -11.14 33.00
N PHE A 8 20.62 -12.03 32.18
CA PHE A 8 21.04 -11.71 30.81
C PHE A 8 19.84 -11.41 29.90
N LEU A 9 18.77 -12.20 30.03
CA LEU A 9 17.54 -12.01 29.29
C LEU A 9 16.82 -10.75 29.74
N PHE A 10 16.76 -10.53 31.04
CA PHE A 10 16.20 -9.32 31.62
C PHE A 10 16.90 -8.04 31.11
N LEU A 11 18.24 -8.04 31.06
CA LEU A 11 19.00 -6.89 30.54
C LEU A 11 18.87 -6.75 29.01
N ALA A 12 18.80 -7.86 28.27
CA ALA A 12 18.58 -7.82 26.82
C ALA A 12 17.25 -7.14 26.49
N GLY A 13 16.16 -7.54 27.16
CA GLY A 13 14.84 -6.94 26.99
C GLY A 13 14.82 -5.47 27.38
N ALA A 14 15.46 -5.10 28.49
CA ALA A 14 15.55 -3.70 28.92
C ALA A 14 16.30 -2.84 27.90
N PHE A 15 17.41 -3.35 27.36
CA PHE A 15 18.17 -2.68 26.32
C PHE A 15 17.35 -2.56 25.04
N ALA A 16 16.70 -3.64 24.60
CA ALA A 16 15.90 -3.70 23.37
C ALA A 16 14.76 -2.67 23.38
N GLN A 17 14.00 -2.58 24.48
CA GLN A 17 12.90 -1.61 24.58
C GLN A 17 13.40 -0.17 24.63
N ALA A 18 14.48 0.09 25.37
CA ALA A 18 15.04 1.43 25.45
C ALA A 18 15.60 1.89 24.10
N ILE A 19 16.40 1.05 23.40
CA ILE A 19 16.94 1.43 22.10
C ILE A 19 15.85 1.59 21.04
N GLN A 20 14.79 0.77 21.08
CA GLN A 20 13.64 0.94 20.21
C GLN A 20 13.05 2.35 20.40
N ALA A 21 12.81 2.76 21.64
CA ALA A 21 12.26 4.08 21.95
C ALA A 21 13.18 5.24 21.51
N ILE A 22 14.51 5.08 21.65
CA ILE A 22 15.49 6.05 21.17
C ILE A 22 15.46 6.17 19.64
N LEU A 23 15.47 5.04 18.93
CA LEU A 23 15.47 5.00 17.46
C LEU A 23 14.16 5.52 16.86
N VAL A 24 13.01 5.30 17.52
CA VAL A 24 11.74 5.93 17.14
C VAL A 24 11.88 7.46 17.13
N ARG A 25 12.50 8.04 18.16
CA ARG A 25 12.67 9.50 18.25
C ARG A 25 13.56 10.06 17.15
N GLU A 26 14.68 9.40 16.87
CA GLU A 26 15.58 9.81 15.77
C GLU A 26 14.87 9.74 14.43
N MET A 27 14.05 8.72 14.20
CA MET A 27 13.23 8.62 13.00
C MET A 27 12.21 9.77 12.93
N LEU A 28 11.43 10.01 13.98
CA LEU A 28 10.39 11.06 13.96
C LEU A 28 10.99 12.44 13.66
N PHE A 29 12.17 12.74 14.18
CA PHE A 29 12.90 13.97 13.88
C PHE A 29 13.34 14.10 12.41
N VAL A 30 13.80 12.99 11.80
CA VAL A 30 14.36 13.00 10.44
C VAL A 30 13.27 13.00 9.36
N PHE A 31 12.15 12.33 9.65
CA PHE A 31 11.04 12.10 8.71
C PHE A 31 9.79 12.94 9.02
N TYR A 32 9.93 14.00 9.83
CA TYR A 32 8.87 14.96 10.14
C TYR A 32 7.61 14.33 10.76
N GLY A 33 7.81 13.32 11.62
CA GLY A 33 6.82 12.71 12.50
C GLY A 33 5.42 12.52 11.94
N ASN A 34 5.13 11.34 11.39
CA ASN A 34 3.77 10.90 11.09
C ASN A 34 3.58 9.42 11.43
N GLU A 35 2.33 9.00 11.56
CA GLU A 35 1.92 7.68 12.01
C GLU A 35 2.17 6.60 10.95
N LEU A 36 2.16 6.97 9.67
CA LEU A 36 2.62 6.08 8.59
C LEU A 36 4.10 5.71 8.79
N GLY A 37 4.93 6.69 9.17
CA GLY A 37 6.31 6.50 9.57
C GLY A 37 6.45 5.59 10.79
N LEU A 38 5.60 5.76 11.81
CA LEU A 38 5.56 4.83 12.95
C LEU A 38 5.19 3.40 12.54
N GLY A 39 4.19 3.24 11.66
CA GLY A 39 3.82 1.94 11.09
C GLY A 39 4.99 1.28 10.35
N ILE A 40 5.73 2.04 9.53
CA ILE A 40 6.92 1.58 8.82
C ILE A 40 8.07 1.26 9.77
N PHE A 41 8.25 2.05 10.83
CA PHE A 41 9.24 1.80 11.87
C PHE A 41 9.01 0.45 12.53
N PHE A 42 7.82 0.24 13.09
CA PHE A 42 7.49 -0.99 13.79
C PHE A 42 7.53 -2.18 12.82
N ALA A 43 7.02 -2.03 11.60
CA ALA A 43 7.14 -3.05 10.58
C ALA A 43 8.60 -3.44 10.28
N SER A 44 9.48 -2.45 10.11
CA SER A 44 10.91 -2.68 9.85
C SER A 44 11.62 -3.33 11.06
N TRP A 45 11.32 -2.85 12.27
CA TRP A 45 11.85 -3.41 13.52
C TRP A 45 11.44 -4.88 13.68
N LEU A 46 10.14 -5.17 13.64
CA LEU A 46 9.60 -6.51 13.83
C LEU A 46 10.04 -7.46 12.71
N PHE A 47 10.21 -6.96 11.48
CA PHE A 47 10.73 -7.76 10.37
C PHE A 47 12.13 -8.30 10.70
N TRP A 48 13.05 -7.43 11.13
CA TRP A 48 14.42 -7.86 11.47
C TRP A 48 14.47 -8.70 12.75
N VAL A 49 13.61 -8.44 13.74
CA VAL A 49 13.45 -9.34 14.90
C VAL A 49 12.99 -10.73 14.46
N GLY A 50 12.00 -10.81 13.56
CA GLY A 50 11.52 -12.09 13.02
C GLY A 50 12.60 -12.85 12.24
N VAL A 51 13.37 -12.15 11.40
CA VAL A 51 14.49 -12.73 10.65
C VAL A 51 15.59 -13.20 11.59
N GLY A 52 15.96 -12.42 12.60
CA GLY A 52 16.95 -12.79 13.61
C GLY A 52 16.54 -14.03 14.41
N ALA A 53 15.26 -14.12 14.79
CA ALA A 53 14.70 -15.27 15.48
C ALA A 53 14.72 -16.54 14.63
N TRP A 54 14.33 -16.43 13.36
CA TRP A 54 14.35 -17.54 12.43
C TRP A 54 15.77 -18.02 12.13
N ALA A 55 16.71 -17.10 11.85
CA ALA A 55 18.10 -17.41 11.56
C ALA A 55 18.79 -18.12 12.75
N CYS A 56 18.57 -17.64 13.98
CA CYS A 56 19.13 -18.26 15.18
C CYS A 56 18.51 -19.64 15.48
N GLY A 57 17.20 -19.77 15.26
CA GLY A 57 16.47 -21.03 15.46
C GLY A 57 16.82 -22.10 14.41
N ALA A 58 17.14 -21.71 13.17
CA ALA A 58 17.49 -22.63 12.09
C ALA A 58 18.92 -23.18 12.17
N ALA A 59 19.83 -22.45 12.83
CA ALA A 59 21.24 -22.79 12.86
C ALA A 59 21.61 -23.85 13.90
N ARG A 60 22.75 -24.54 13.68
CA ARG A 60 23.20 -25.60 14.58
C ARG A 60 23.67 -25.04 15.92
N PRO A 61 23.56 -25.83 17.02
CA PRO A 61 23.95 -25.37 18.37
C PRO A 61 25.39 -24.85 18.48
N ARG A 62 26.31 -25.33 17.62
CA ARG A 62 27.75 -25.01 17.64
C ARG A 62 28.13 -23.80 16.77
N GLU A 63 27.27 -23.37 15.86
CA GLU A 63 27.57 -22.34 14.85
C GLU A 63 27.27 -20.90 15.31
N TRP A 64 26.46 -20.73 16.36
CA TRP A 64 26.08 -19.40 16.86
C TRP A 64 26.93 -18.95 18.06
N PRO A 65 27.27 -17.65 18.14
CA PRO A 65 28.05 -17.11 19.24
C PRO A 65 27.34 -17.31 20.59
N ALA A 66 28.12 -17.45 21.67
CA ALA A 66 27.58 -17.56 23.03
C ALA A 66 26.81 -16.28 23.40
N LEU A 67 25.72 -16.38 24.18
CA LEU A 67 24.85 -15.25 24.55
C LEU A 67 25.58 -13.98 25.05
N PRO A 68 26.68 -14.05 25.85
CA PRO A 68 27.45 -12.86 26.23
C PRO A 68 28.05 -12.08 25.05
N ALA A 69 28.39 -12.77 23.96
CA ALA A 69 28.90 -12.13 22.75
C ALA A 69 27.81 -11.39 21.99
N LEU A 70 26.59 -11.95 21.92
CA LEU A 70 25.42 -11.27 21.34
C LEU A 70 25.10 -10.00 22.12
N LEU A 71 25.13 -10.09 23.46
CA LEU A 71 24.95 -8.95 24.34
C LEU A 71 25.96 -7.84 24.07
N GLY A 72 27.25 -8.16 23.95
CA GLY A 72 28.30 -7.18 23.67
C GLY A 72 28.15 -6.42 22.34
N LEU A 73 27.28 -6.87 21.41
CA LEU A 73 27.03 -6.19 20.14
C LEU A 73 25.89 -5.15 20.22
N PHE A 74 25.07 -5.16 21.27
CA PHE A 74 23.93 -4.24 21.42
C PHE A 74 24.33 -2.75 21.41
N PRO A 75 25.37 -2.30 22.16
CA PRO A 75 25.81 -0.91 22.11
C PRO A 75 26.28 -0.48 20.72
N ILE A 76 26.97 -1.36 20.00
CA ILE A 76 27.47 -1.09 18.64
C ILE A 76 26.29 -0.94 17.68
N ALA A 77 25.34 -1.87 17.71
CA ALA A 77 24.14 -1.84 16.88
C ALA A 77 23.27 -0.60 17.14
N ALA A 78 23.14 -0.21 18.42
CA ALA A 78 22.45 1.00 18.83
C ALA A 78 23.07 2.26 18.21
N VAL A 79 24.39 2.44 18.35
CA VAL A 79 25.10 3.59 17.79
C VAL A 79 25.01 3.60 16.26
N ALA A 80 25.15 2.44 15.62
CA ALA A 80 25.03 2.33 14.16
C ALA A 80 23.64 2.79 13.68
N GLY A 81 22.55 2.33 14.32
CA GLY A 81 21.19 2.75 13.98
C GLY A 81 20.96 4.26 14.14
N ILE A 82 21.48 4.86 15.23
CA ILE A 82 21.41 6.31 15.47
C ILE A 82 22.15 7.07 14.36
N LEU A 83 23.38 6.64 14.02
CA LEU A 83 24.17 7.30 12.97
C LEU A 83 23.51 7.22 11.60
N VAL A 84 22.93 6.07 11.23
CA VAL A 84 22.20 5.92 9.97
C VAL A 84 21.03 6.92 9.90
N PHE A 85 20.20 7.02 10.95
CA PHE A 85 19.11 8.00 10.96
C PHE A 85 19.63 9.44 10.86
N ARG A 86 20.66 9.80 11.63
CA ARG A 86 21.21 11.17 11.64
C ARG A 86 21.87 11.59 10.32
N LEU A 87 22.36 10.64 9.52
CA LEU A 87 23.11 10.91 8.28
C LEU A 87 22.34 10.62 6.99
N CYS A 88 21.23 9.86 7.05
CA CYS A 88 20.55 9.39 5.84
C CYS A 88 20.10 10.52 4.90
N ARG A 89 19.70 11.70 5.42
CA ARG A 89 19.31 12.85 4.60
C ARG A 89 20.45 13.39 3.74
N GLY A 90 21.66 13.45 4.32
CA GLY A 90 22.86 13.84 3.58
C GLY A 90 23.20 12.85 2.48
N TRP A 91 23.09 11.54 2.75
CA TRP A 91 23.34 10.50 1.75
C TRP A 91 22.31 10.48 0.61
N MET A 92 21.09 10.94 0.86
CA MET A 92 20.06 11.08 -0.18
C MET A 92 20.22 12.36 -1.02
N GLY A 93 21.10 13.29 -0.63
CA GLY A 93 21.26 14.57 -1.32
C GLY A 93 19.99 15.43 -1.34
N LEU A 94 19.16 15.33 -0.29
CA LEU A 94 17.89 16.05 -0.23
C LEU A 94 18.11 17.52 0.13
N TRP A 95 17.35 18.40 -0.53
CA TRP A 95 17.35 19.82 -0.21
C TRP A 95 16.68 20.09 1.15
N PRO A 96 17.07 21.17 1.86
CA PRO A 96 16.40 21.56 3.09
C PRO A 96 14.91 21.79 2.88
N GLY A 97 14.06 21.20 3.74
CA GLY A 97 12.60 21.26 3.61
C GLY A 97 11.98 20.29 2.60
N GLN A 98 12.78 19.56 1.81
CA GLN A 98 12.27 18.52 0.91
C GLN A 98 11.73 17.32 1.71
N PHE A 99 10.53 16.86 1.36
CA PHE A 99 9.94 15.63 1.90
C PHE A 99 10.69 14.40 1.40
N ILE A 100 10.90 13.43 2.30
CA ILE A 100 11.53 12.16 1.92
C ILE A 100 10.46 11.29 1.24
N PRO A 101 10.69 10.79 0.01
CA PRO A 101 9.77 9.88 -0.63
C PRO A 101 9.53 8.62 0.21
N LEU A 102 8.33 8.05 0.13
CA LEU A 102 7.92 6.86 0.90
C LEU A 102 8.91 5.69 0.77
N GLN A 103 9.46 5.46 -0.42
CA GLN A 103 10.47 4.43 -0.66
C GLN A 103 11.77 4.68 0.11
N GLY A 104 12.18 5.94 0.25
CA GLY A 104 13.34 6.34 1.05
C GLY A 104 13.09 6.09 2.53
N LEU A 105 11.88 6.42 3.02
CA LEU A 105 11.47 6.14 4.40
C LEU A 105 11.53 4.65 4.74
N VAL A 106 10.99 3.77 3.87
CA VAL A 106 11.05 2.32 4.08
C VAL A 106 12.49 1.80 4.07
N PHE A 107 13.28 2.18 3.06
CA PHE A 107 14.66 1.70 2.91
C PHE A 107 15.55 2.10 4.09
N TRP A 108 15.58 3.39 4.43
CA TRP A 108 16.47 3.90 5.48
C TRP A 108 16.03 3.47 6.87
N SER A 109 14.71 3.38 7.14
CA SER A 109 14.22 2.80 8.40
C SER A 109 14.63 1.34 8.53
N SER A 110 14.48 0.54 7.46
CA SER A 110 14.89 -0.86 7.47
C SER A 110 16.39 -1.01 7.68
N LEU A 111 17.22 -0.20 7.01
CA LEU A 111 18.67 -0.24 7.15
C LEU A 111 19.14 0.16 8.56
N ALA A 112 18.56 1.21 9.14
CA ALA A 112 18.90 1.68 10.48
C ALA A 112 18.56 0.64 11.57
N LEU A 113 17.47 -0.11 11.38
CA LEU A 113 16.95 -1.06 12.37
C LEU A 113 17.53 -2.47 12.21
N LEU A 114 18.15 -2.79 11.07
CA LEU A 114 18.69 -4.12 10.75
C LEU A 114 19.62 -4.69 11.83
N PRO A 115 20.68 -3.98 12.30
CA PRO A 115 21.62 -4.57 13.24
C PRO A 115 20.97 -4.92 14.58
N THR A 116 20.19 -3.98 15.12
CA THR A 116 19.53 -4.14 16.43
C THR A 116 18.41 -5.17 16.36
N GLY A 117 17.58 -5.13 15.32
CA GLY A 117 16.48 -6.08 15.14
C GLY A 117 16.97 -7.52 15.04
N LEU A 118 18.02 -7.79 14.25
CA LEU A 118 18.61 -9.12 14.15
C LEU A 118 19.12 -9.64 15.50
N LEU A 119 19.79 -8.78 16.29
CA LEU A 119 20.30 -9.14 17.61
C LEU A 119 19.17 -9.46 18.58
N VAL A 120 18.16 -8.60 18.67
CA VAL A 120 16.97 -8.79 19.54
C VAL A 120 16.28 -10.10 19.19
N GLY A 121 16.04 -10.37 17.90
CA GLY A 121 15.44 -11.62 17.44
C GLY A 121 16.20 -12.88 17.84
N ALA A 122 17.53 -12.82 17.88
CA ALA A 122 18.38 -13.96 18.18
C ALA A 122 18.43 -14.33 19.67
N VAL A 123 18.09 -13.42 20.59
CA VAL A 123 18.25 -13.61 22.05
C VAL A 123 17.41 -14.79 22.57
N ILE A 124 16.10 -14.79 22.31
CA ILE A 124 15.19 -15.82 22.83
C ILE A 124 15.53 -17.22 22.30
N PRO A 125 15.70 -17.45 20.98
CA PRO A 125 16.04 -18.79 20.46
C PRO A 125 17.41 -19.29 20.95
N ALA A 126 18.38 -18.39 21.14
CA ALA A 126 19.68 -18.74 21.71
C ALA A 126 19.55 -19.18 23.17
N ALA A 127 18.75 -18.46 23.98
CA ALA A 127 18.56 -18.79 25.38
C ALA A 127 17.70 -20.05 25.61
N CYS A 128 16.74 -20.33 24.72
CA CYS A 128 15.93 -21.54 24.71
C CYS A 128 16.74 -22.85 24.53
N ARG A 129 18.05 -22.76 24.29
CA ARG A 129 18.98 -23.91 24.30
C ARG A 129 19.33 -24.39 25.71
N SER A 130 19.12 -23.54 26.72
CA SER A 130 19.49 -23.80 28.12
C SER A 130 18.40 -23.44 29.14
N VAL A 131 17.41 -22.65 28.73
CA VAL A 131 16.26 -22.21 29.54
C VAL A 131 14.99 -22.66 28.82
N ASP A 132 13.92 -22.93 29.55
CA ASP A 132 12.63 -23.26 28.95
C ASP A 132 12.02 -22.05 28.23
N ALA A 133 11.35 -22.31 27.11
CA ALA A 133 10.80 -21.25 26.25
C ALA A 133 9.85 -20.26 26.98
N PRO A 134 8.92 -20.70 27.87
CA PRO A 134 8.05 -19.77 28.58
C PRO A 134 8.81 -18.82 29.50
N ALA A 135 9.79 -19.31 30.25
CA ALA A 135 10.61 -18.48 31.13
C ALA A 135 11.52 -17.55 30.35
N ALA A 136 12.13 -18.03 29.26
CA ALA A 136 13.01 -17.20 28.43
C ALA A 136 12.26 -15.97 27.86
N TYR A 137 11.06 -16.20 27.34
CA TYR A 137 10.19 -15.15 26.82
C TYR A 137 9.69 -14.19 27.91
N ALA A 138 9.34 -14.73 29.09
CA ALA A 138 8.85 -13.90 30.20
C ALA A 138 9.94 -12.99 30.80
N TRP A 139 11.17 -13.48 30.97
CA TRP A 139 12.27 -12.67 31.50
C TRP A 139 12.72 -11.56 30.54
N ASP A 140 12.72 -11.84 29.25
CA ASP A 140 12.94 -10.83 28.21
C ASP A 140 11.87 -9.73 28.27
N ALA A 141 10.59 -10.12 28.34
CA ALA A 141 9.47 -9.18 28.42
C ALA A 141 9.46 -8.35 29.73
N LEU A 142 9.81 -8.94 30.88
CA LEU A 142 10.00 -8.21 32.14
C LEU A 142 11.16 -7.20 32.05
N GLY A 143 12.22 -7.55 31.32
CA GLY A 143 13.27 -6.63 30.93
C GLY A 143 12.73 -5.45 30.14
N GLY A 144 11.91 -5.74 29.11
CA GLY A 144 11.24 -4.74 28.30
C GLY A 144 10.40 -3.75 29.12
N LEU A 145 9.66 -4.22 30.14
CA LEU A 145 8.96 -3.36 31.10
C LEU A 145 9.93 -2.38 31.78
N LEU A 146 11.05 -2.87 32.33
CA LEU A 146 12.04 -1.99 32.97
C LEU A 146 12.60 -0.97 31.99
N GLY A 147 12.96 -1.39 30.77
CA GLY A 147 13.46 -0.51 29.72
C GLY A 147 12.46 0.60 29.37
N GLY A 148 11.18 0.26 29.23
CA GLY A 148 10.10 1.21 28.99
C GLY A 148 9.87 2.19 30.14
N VAL A 149 9.87 1.70 31.39
CA VAL A 149 9.72 2.53 32.59
C VAL A 149 10.91 3.48 32.77
N LEU A 150 12.15 2.99 32.61
CA LEU A 150 13.36 3.79 32.70
C LEU A 150 13.38 4.88 31.62
N PHE A 151 13.01 4.54 30.39
CA PHE A 151 12.89 5.51 29.31
C PHE A 151 11.86 6.60 29.65
N THR A 152 10.64 6.22 30.05
CA THR A 152 9.58 7.18 30.43
C THR A 152 10.01 8.08 31.60
N ALA A 153 10.68 7.52 32.62
CA ALA A 153 11.17 8.28 33.76
C ALA A 153 12.27 9.28 33.36
N LEU A 154 13.25 8.85 32.56
CA LEU A 154 14.39 9.68 32.16
C LEU A 154 14.01 10.76 31.16
N VAL A 155 13.12 10.47 30.20
CA VAL A 155 12.55 11.48 29.31
C VAL A 155 11.73 12.50 30.10
N GLY A 156 10.94 12.06 31.08
CA GLY A 156 10.24 12.97 32.00
C GLY A 156 11.19 13.83 32.85
N ALA A 157 12.37 13.31 33.18
CA ALA A 157 13.44 14.03 33.86
C ALA A 157 14.31 14.91 32.93
N THR A 158 14.03 14.95 31.62
CA THR A 158 14.78 15.71 30.60
C THR A 158 16.28 15.36 30.52
N VAL A 159 16.63 14.14 30.93
CA VAL A 159 18.00 13.63 30.81
C VAL A 159 18.28 13.36 29.33
N ALA A 160 19.49 13.70 28.87
CA ALA A 160 19.90 13.45 27.49
C ALA A 160 19.72 11.96 27.13
N THR A 161 19.13 11.70 25.96
CA THR A 161 18.87 10.34 25.46
C THR A 161 20.15 9.49 25.38
N SER A 162 21.30 10.14 25.18
CA SER A 162 22.64 9.52 25.22
C SER A 162 22.99 8.93 26.60
N SER A 163 22.57 9.56 27.70
CA SER A 163 22.86 9.09 29.06
C SER A 163 22.17 7.76 29.36
N LEU A 164 20.95 7.53 28.86
CA LEU A 164 20.26 6.25 29.01
C LEU A 164 21.02 5.12 28.30
N LEU A 165 21.52 5.37 27.09
CA LEU A 165 22.36 4.40 26.37
C LEU A 165 23.64 4.07 27.15
N CYS A 166 24.27 5.07 27.77
CA CYS A 166 25.44 4.88 28.63
C CYS A 166 25.12 4.05 29.88
N ILE A 167 24.00 4.32 30.57
CA ILE A 167 23.53 3.54 31.73
C ILE A 167 23.35 2.06 31.36
N LEU A 168 22.65 1.79 30.26
CA LEU A 168 22.37 0.44 29.80
C LEU A 168 23.65 -0.29 29.35
N THR A 169 24.57 0.44 28.71
CA THR A 169 25.89 -0.08 28.32
C THR A 169 26.74 -0.45 29.54
N SER A 170 26.71 0.37 30.60
CA SER A 170 27.36 0.07 31.87
C SER A 170 26.77 -1.16 32.56
N ALA A 171 25.42 -1.25 32.63
CA ALA A 171 24.73 -2.40 33.21
C ALA A 171 25.04 -3.70 32.46
N LEU A 172 25.10 -3.63 31.13
CA LEU A 172 25.52 -4.72 30.27
C LEU A 172 26.97 -5.13 30.51
N GLY A 173 27.88 -4.16 30.63
CA GLY A 173 29.29 -4.40 30.96
C GLY A 173 29.46 -5.14 32.29
N ILE A 174 28.72 -4.74 33.33
CA ILE A 174 28.67 -5.42 34.64
C ILE A 174 28.17 -6.86 34.50
N ALA A 175 27.10 -7.08 33.73
CA ALA A 175 26.57 -8.43 33.52
C ALA A 175 27.57 -9.33 32.81
N VAL A 176 28.22 -8.84 31.75
CA VAL A 176 29.25 -9.60 31.01
C VAL A 176 30.47 -9.87 31.90
N LEU A 177 30.87 -8.95 32.78
CA LEU A 177 31.95 -9.14 33.77
C LEU A 177 31.67 -10.26 34.76
N ALA A 178 30.39 -10.47 35.13
CA ALA A 178 29.98 -11.55 36.02
C ALA A 178 30.17 -12.96 35.41
N VAL A 179 30.39 -13.06 34.09
CA VAL A 179 30.64 -14.33 33.40
C VAL A 179 32.13 -14.70 33.49
N PRO A 180 32.47 -15.89 34.03
CA PRO A 180 33.86 -16.34 34.07
C PRO A 180 34.43 -16.61 32.67
N GLY A 181 35.72 -16.29 32.46
CA GLY A 181 36.47 -16.65 31.25
C GLY A 181 36.76 -15.48 30.29
N ARG A 182 36.90 -15.79 28.99
CA ARG A 182 37.41 -14.87 27.94
C ARG A 182 36.60 -13.59 27.69
N TRP A 183 35.37 -13.47 28.21
CA TRP A 183 34.49 -12.33 27.95
C TRP A 183 34.69 -11.14 28.91
N ARG A 184 35.45 -11.33 30.01
CA ARG A 184 35.63 -10.30 31.05
C ARG A 184 36.30 -9.03 30.53
N ALA A 185 37.29 -9.13 29.65
CA ALA A 185 37.95 -7.97 29.05
C ALA A 185 36.96 -7.10 28.24
N GLY A 186 36.07 -7.74 27.48
CA GLY A 186 35.01 -7.04 26.76
C GLY A 186 33.98 -6.40 27.70
N GLY A 187 33.60 -7.08 28.79
CA GLY A 187 32.73 -6.51 29.82
C GLY A 187 33.34 -5.29 30.52
N ALA A 188 34.63 -5.33 30.84
CA ALA A 188 35.38 -4.20 31.42
C ALA A 188 35.42 -3.00 30.48
N LEU A 189 35.67 -3.25 29.18
CA LEU A 189 35.65 -2.21 28.16
C LEU A 189 34.27 -1.54 28.07
N TRP A 190 33.18 -2.31 28.02
CA TRP A 190 31.84 -1.74 27.95
C TRP A 190 31.47 -0.94 29.21
N LEU A 191 31.86 -1.42 30.39
CA LEU A 191 31.68 -0.68 31.63
C LEU A 191 32.46 0.65 31.61
N ALA A 192 33.72 0.62 31.17
CA ALA A 192 34.54 1.83 31.08
C ALA A 192 33.96 2.85 30.09
N LEU A 193 33.53 2.41 28.90
CA LEU A 193 32.91 3.27 27.89
C LEU A 193 31.58 3.84 28.37
N GLY A 194 30.74 3.03 29.02
CA GLY A 194 29.47 3.46 29.59
C GLY A 194 29.67 4.52 30.68
N LEU A 195 30.58 4.29 31.62
CA LEU A 195 30.91 5.24 32.69
C LEU A 195 31.52 6.53 32.13
N ALA A 196 32.46 6.43 31.18
CA ALA A 196 33.07 7.60 30.56
C ALA A 196 32.03 8.50 29.86
N GLY A 197 31.03 7.91 29.20
CA GLY A 197 29.92 8.65 28.58
C GLY A 197 28.99 9.34 29.58
N MET A 198 28.96 8.90 30.84
CA MET A 198 28.17 9.52 31.92
C MET A 198 28.91 10.69 32.60
N LEU A 199 30.23 10.83 32.41
CA LEU A 199 31.01 11.90 33.00
C LEU A 199 30.81 13.22 32.24
N THR A 200 30.35 14.25 32.93
CA THR A 200 30.37 15.65 32.45
C THR A 200 31.80 16.21 32.61
N PRO A 201 32.40 16.86 31.59
CA PRO A 201 31.81 17.46 30.38
C PRO A 201 31.87 16.61 29.09
N LEU A 202 32.41 15.38 29.15
CA LEU A 202 32.60 14.52 27.97
C LEU A 202 31.27 14.13 27.31
N GLY A 203 30.28 13.71 28.11
CA GLY A 203 28.95 13.35 27.62
C GLY A 203 28.22 14.50 26.91
N GLU A 204 28.32 15.72 27.46
CA GLU A 204 27.71 16.93 26.88
C GLU A 204 28.36 17.30 25.54
N THR A 205 29.70 17.26 25.48
CA THR A 205 30.46 17.54 24.26
C THR A 205 30.07 16.57 23.14
N TRP A 206 29.96 15.28 23.46
CA TRP A 206 29.53 14.25 22.52
C TRP A 206 28.11 14.47 22.01
N SER A 207 27.14 14.71 22.92
CA SER A 207 25.74 14.95 22.56
C SER A 207 25.57 16.18 21.65
N THR A 208 26.25 17.28 21.98
CA THR A 208 26.22 18.52 21.19
C THR A 208 26.87 18.33 19.82
N GLY A 209 27.96 17.56 19.74
CA GLY A 209 28.61 17.21 18.48
C GLY A 209 27.69 16.41 17.55
N LEU A 210 27.00 15.42 18.10
CA LEU A 210 26.03 14.62 17.35
C LEU A 210 24.82 15.44 16.88
N ASP A 211 24.35 16.42 17.67
CA ASP A 211 23.25 17.30 17.29
C ASP A 211 23.66 18.27 16.16
N ARG A 212 24.88 18.81 16.22
CA ARG A 212 25.45 19.62 15.13
C ARG A 212 25.61 18.82 13.84
N LEU A 213 26.04 17.56 13.94
CA LEU A 213 26.17 16.66 12.79
C LEU A 213 24.82 16.43 12.11
N ARG A 214 23.79 16.10 12.91
CA ARG A 214 22.42 15.93 12.45
C ARG A 214 21.88 17.22 11.81
N TRP A 215 22.11 18.37 12.44
CA TRP A 215 21.61 19.65 11.95
C TRP A 215 22.23 20.07 10.61
N ARG A 216 23.55 19.88 10.44
CA ARG A 216 24.24 20.15 9.17
C ARG A 216 23.68 19.35 8.00
N ALA A 217 23.19 18.13 8.25
CA ALA A 217 22.55 17.31 7.23
C ALA A 217 21.11 17.74 6.90
N LEU A 218 20.45 18.51 7.78
CA LEU A 218 19.07 19.00 7.62
C LEU A 218 19.01 20.41 7.04
N GLN A 219 19.83 21.32 7.57
CA GLN A 219 19.82 22.76 7.30
C GLN A 219 21.26 23.29 7.32
N PRO A 220 22.06 23.04 6.27
CA PRO A 220 23.47 23.43 6.23
C PRO A 220 23.68 24.94 6.35
N ASP A 221 22.71 25.74 5.89
CA ASP A 221 22.79 27.21 5.83
C ASP A 221 22.27 27.92 7.09
N MET A 222 21.76 27.18 8.08
CA MET A 222 21.29 27.75 9.36
C MET A 222 22.21 27.39 10.52
N ALA A 223 22.62 28.40 11.28
CA ALA A 223 23.39 28.19 12.50
C ALA A 223 22.48 27.65 13.62
N LEU A 224 22.84 26.48 14.17
CA LEU A 224 22.14 25.88 15.32
C LEU A 224 22.42 26.69 16.59
N LEU A 225 21.36 27.24 17.21
CA LEU A 225 21.45 27.97 18.47
C LEU A 225 21.19 27.04 19.67
N ALA A 226 20.11 26.26 19.59
CA ALA A 226 19.73 25.30 20.63
C ALA A 226 18.97 24.12 20.02
N SER A 227 19.17 22.92 20.57
CA SER A 227 18.41 21.71 20.29
C SER A 227 18.13 21.04 21.62
N PHE A 228 16.87 20.79 21.93
CA PHE A 228 16.51 20.08 23.14
C PHE A 228 15.27 19.22 22.94
N ASP A 229 15.28 18.10 23.67
CA ASP A 229 14.23 17.12 23.68
C ASP A 229 13.20 17.45 24.75
N THR A 230 11.91 17.41 24.39
CA THR A 230 10.79 17.58 25.31
C THR A 230 9.97 16.28 25.41
N PRO A 231 9.03 16.17 26.38
CA PRO A 231 8.12 15.03 26.45
C PRO A 231 7.16 14.91 25.25
N TYR A 232 7.13 15.88 24.34
CA TYR A 232 6.21 15.91 23.20
C TYR A 232 6.94 15.80 21.85
N GLN A 233 8.07 16.48 21.70
CA GLN A 233 8.83 16.58 20.43
C GLN A 233 10.24 17.12 20.71
N ASN A 234 11.12 17.10 19.71
CA ASN A 234 12.35 17.89 19.75
C ASN A 234 12.06 19.33 19.28
N ILE A 235 12.57 20.30 20.02
CA ILE A 235 12.55 21.71 19.62
C ILE A 235 13.97 22.14 19.27
N THR A 236 14.13 22.65 18.06
CA THR A 236 15.38 23.23 17.57
C THR A 236 15.18 24.68 17.19
N VAL A 237 16.08 25.55 17.65
CA VAL A 237 16.13 26.97 17.28
C VAL A 237 17.38 27.18 16.44
N ALA A 238 17.19 27.72 15.24
CA ALA A 238 18.28 28.01 14.32
C ALA A 238 18.10 29.37 13.65
N ARG A 239 19.21 29.92 13.17
CA ARG A 239 19.24 31.28 12.60
C ARG A 239 19.93 31.28 11.24
N ALA A 240 19.25 31.92 10.27
CA ALA A 240 19.82 32.39 9.01
C ALA A 240 19.98 33.92 9.06
N PRO A 241 20.70 34.55 8.12
CA PRO A 241 20.74 36.01 8.01
C PRO A 241 19.32 36.59 7.90
N GLY A 242 18.90 37.41 8.88
CA GLY A 242 17.60 38.08 8.90
C GLY A 242 16.39 37.25 9.37
N VAL A 243 16.52 35.93 9.58
CA VAL A 243 15.40 35.06 9.99
C VAL A 243 15.84 34.09 11.09
N THR A 244 15.07 34.03 12.17
CA THR A 244 15.19 32.97 13.18
C THR A 244 14.03 31.98 13.00
N GLY A 245 14.36 30.70 12.88
CA GLY A 245 13.39 29.62 12.70
C GLY A 245 13.29 28.73 13.93
N ILE A 246 12.06 28.36 14.27
CA ILE A 246 11.72 27.35 15.26
C ILE A 246 11.32 26.09 14.51
N PHE A 247 11.98 24.98 14.85
CA PHE A 247 11.77 23.68 14.26
C PHE A 247 11.22 22.72 15.31
N ALA A 248 10.15 22.03 14.97
CA ALA A 248 9.57 20.94 15.75
C ALA A 248 9.78 19.63 14.98
N ASP A 249 10.48 18.66 15.58
CA ASP A 249 10.86 17.39 14.93
C ASP A 249 11.46 17.60 13.53
N GLY A 250 12.38 18.57 13.42
CA GLY A 250 13.08 18.94 12.18
C GLY A 250 12.24 19.74 11.18
N LYS A 251 10.92 19.84 11.35
CA LYS A 251 10.01 20.61 10.49
C LYS A 251 9.93 22.07 10.98
N ILE A 252 9.87 23.03 10.06
CA ILE A 252 9.62 24.43 10.42
C ILE A 252 8.24 24.51 11.08
N ALA A 253 8.21 24.89 12.36
CA ALA A 253 6.99 25.07 13.14
C ALA A 253 6.55 26.54 13.10
N ALA A 254 7.50 27.46 13.25
CA ALA A 254 7.31 28.89 13.09
C ALA A 254 8.62 29.51 12.58
N GLY A 255 8.53 30.43 11.63
CA GLY A 255 9.59 31.43 11.41
C GLY A 255 9.08 32.74 11.96
N TYR A 256 9.92 33.55 12.59
CA TYR A 256 9.52 34.92 12.91
C TYR A 256 9.49 35.69 11.57
N PRO A 257 8.29 36.01 11.04
CA PRO A 257 8.18 36.68 9.76
C PRO A 257 8.66 38.13 9.89
N SER A 258 8.72 38.85 8.77
CA SER A 258 8.80 40.31 8.85
C SER A 258 7.58 40.80 9.64
N ARG A 259 7.77 41.81 10.50
CA ARG A 259 6.72 42.43 11.31
C ARG A 259 5.47 42.80 10.49
N GLU A 260 5.68 43.21 9.24
CA GLU A 260 4.63 43.52 8.25
C GLU A 260 3.63 42.36 8.04
N THR A 261 4.08 41.11 8.04
CA THR A 261 3.20 39.95 7.84
C THR A 261 2.30 39.75 9.07
N SER A 262 2.88 39.79 10.28
CA SER A 262 2.14 39.67 11.54
C SER A 262 1.14 40.81 11.72
N GLU A 263 1.48 42.03 11.28
CA GLU A 263 0.59 43.20 11.32
C GLU A 263 -0.66 42.98 10.47
N LEU A 264 -0.49 42.46 9.25
CA LEU A 264 -1.60 42.16 8.33
C LEU A 264 -2.50 41.04 8.86
N GLU A 265 -1.92 39.98 9.40
CA GLU A 265 -2.67 38.86 9.98
C GLU A 265 -3.48 39.29 11.21
N ALA A 266 -2.88 40.04 12.13
CA ALA A 266 -3.59 40.58 13.27
C ALA A 266 -4.76 41.48 12.82
N ALA A 267 -4.52 42.39 11.87
CA ALA A 267 -5.58 43.25 11.36
C ALA A 267 -6.70 42.48 10.67
N LEU A 268 -6.39 41.41 9.93
CA LEU A 268 -7.40 40.53 9.35
C LEU A 268 -8.34 39.97 10.43
N PHE A 269 -7.81 39.56 11.59
CA PHE A 269 -8.62 38.98 12.67
C PHE A 269 -9.45 40.05 13.39
N PHE A 270 -8.84 41.17 13.80
CA PHE A 270 -9.53 42.24 14.53
C PHE A 270 -10.56 43.00 13.67
N THR A 271 -10.42 42.99 12.34
CA THR A 271 -11.44 43.57 11.44
C THR A 271 -12.65 42.67 11.22
N GLN A 272 -12.60 41.39 11.61
CA GLN A 272 -13.79 40.53 11.60
C GLN A 272 -14.80 40.95 12.66
N ASN A 273 -14.29 41.23 13.86
CA ASN A 273 -15.07 41.74 14.99
C ASN A 273 -14.32 42.88 15.71
N PRO A 274 -14.68 44.15 15.46
CA PRO A 274 -14.06 45.29 16.13
C PRO A 274 -14.20 45.32 17.67
N GLY A 275 -15.11 44.51 18.22
CA GLY A 275 -15.36 44.38 19.66
C GLY A 275 -14.49 43.36 20.38
N ILE A 276 -13.50 42.73 19.72
CA ILE A 276 -12.63 41.72 20.34
C ILE A 276 -11.87 42.33 21.54
N ARG A 277 -12.11 41.77 22.74
CA ARG A 277 -11.36 42.12 23.97
C ARG A 277 -10.77 40.91 24.69
N ARG A 278 -11.42 39.74 24.60
CA ARG A 278 -11.02 38.49 25.25
C ARG A 278 -10.61 37.49 24.18
N ILE A 279 -9.34 37.11 24.16
CA ILE A 279 -8.74 36.27 23.12
C ILE A 279 -8.26 34.96 23.74
N LEU A 280 -8.52 33.85 23.06
CA LEU A 280 -7.92 32.54 23.31
C LEU A 280 -7.02 32.15 22.15
N LEU A 281 -5.72 32.01 22.41
CA LEU A 281 -4.73 31.47 21.47
C LEU A 281 -4.48 29.99 21.79
N VAL A 282 -4.74 29.11 20.83
CA VAL A 282 -4.61 27.65 20.96
C VAL A 282 -3.43 27.18 20.09
N GLU A 283 -2.37 26.66 20.73
CA GLU A 283 -1.12 26.16 20.10
C GLU A 283 -0.55 27.09 19.01
N GLY A 284 -0.13 28.30 19.39
CA GLY A 284 0.32 29.30 18.41
C GLY A 284 0.92 30.56 19.02
N ALA A 285 1.15 30.57 20.34
CA ALA A 285 1.61 31.76 21.04
C ALA A 285 3.01 32.18 20.55
N ALA A 286 3.87 31.20 20.25
CA ALA A 286 5.22 31.40 19.71
C ALA A 286 5.25 31.82 18.21
N GLY A 287 4.10 31.95 17.55
CA GLY A 287 4.01 32.24 16.11
C GLY A 287 4.22 33.71 15.71
N GLY A 288 4.53 34.60 16.66
CA GLY A 288 4.83 36.00 16.37
C GLY A 288 3.61 36.92 16.18
N LEU A 289 2.38 36.49 16.53
CA LEU A 289 1.21 37.37 16.49
C LEU A 289 0.96 38.15 17.78
N LEU A 290 1.48 37.64 18.90
CA LEU A 290 1.23 38.23 20.22
C LEU A 290 1.67 39.70 20.33
N PRO A 291 2.85 40.13 19.85
CA PRO A 291 3.23 41.55 19.92
C PRO A 291 2.23 42.45 19.17
N GLU A 292 1.70 41.98 18.05
CA GLU A 292 0.73 42.73 17.25
C GLU A 292 -0.65 42.76 17.90
N PHE A 293 -1.09 41.69 18.55
CA PHE A 293 -2.36 41.66 19.29
C PHE A 293 -2.39 42.67 20.45
N LEU A 294 -1.25 42.88 21.11
CA LEU A 294 -1.13 43.81 22.23
C LEU A 294 -1.25 45.29 21.84
N ARG A 295 -1.19 45.61 20.54
CA ARG A 295 -1.41 46.96 20.00
C ARG A 295 -2.88 47.33 19.88
N TYR A 296 -3.78 46.34 19.96
CA TYR A 296 -5.22 46.52 19.95
C TYR A 296 -5.75 46.70 21.39
N PRO A 297 -6.96 47.25 21.58
CA PRO A 297 -7.57 47.47 22.90
C PRO A 297 -8.09 46.15 23.53
N VAL A 298 -7.19 45.17 23.67
CA VAL A 298 -7.45 43.87 24.28
C VAL A 298 -7.43 43.99 25.81
N ALA A 299 -8.38 43.31 26.47
CA ALA A 299 -8.45 43.23 27.92
C ALA A 299 -7.69 42.01 28.46
N ARG A 300 -7.72 40.89 27.73
CA ARG A 300 -7.12 39.62 28.15
C ARG A 300 -6.79 38.74 26.95
N ILE A 301 -5.60 38.15 26.96
CA ILE A 301 -5.16 37.11 26.03
C ILE A 301 -4.77 35.87 26.83
N ASP A 302 -5.53 34.79 26.70
CA ASP A 302 -5.16 33.48 27.23
C ASP A 302 -4.42 32.69 26.16
N CYS A 303 -3.18 32.32 26.43
CA CYS A 303 -2.36 31.47 25.57
C CYS A 303 -2.31 30.06 26.16
N VAL A 304 -2.82 29.07 25.45
CA VAL A 304 -2.81 27.68 25.89
C VAL A 304 -1.74 26.91 25.13
N GLU A 305 -0.71 26.49 25.86
CA GLU A 305 0.41 25.72 25.33
C GLU A 305 0.58 24.43 26.15
N PRO A 306 0.81 23.26 25.53
CA PRO A 306 0.83 21.99 26.27
C PRO A 306 2.14 21.74 27.05
N ASP A 307 3.24 22.39 26.69
CA ASP A 307 4.57 22.11 27.23
C ASP A 307 5.19 23.36 27.88
N GLU A 308 5.05 23.46 29.20
CA GLU A 308 5.62 24.55 30.00
C GLU A 308 7.14 24.68 29.83
N ARG A 309 7.87 23.58 30.03
CA ARG A 309 9.34 23.62 30.05
C ARG A 309 9.89 23.97 28.68
N ALA A 310 9.32 23.42 27.62
CA ALA A 310 9.73 23.74 26.26
C ALA A 310 9.41 25.19 25.93
N PHE A 311 8.22 25.67 26.28
CA PHE A 311 7.83 27.04 26.01
C PHE A 311 8.72 28.04 26.75
N LEU A 312 9.03 27.80 28.03
CA LEU A 312 9.91 28.67 28.82
C LEU A 312 11.33 28.70 28.24
N ARG A 313 11.92 27.54 27.91
CA ARG A 313 13.25 27.49 27.26
C ARG A 313 13.24 28.14 25.88
N LEU A 314 12.18 27.94 25.11
CA LEU A 314 12.01 28.57 23.81
C LEU A 314 11.97 30.09 23.96
N ARG A 315 11.10 30.60 24.85
CA ARG A 315 10.96 32.03 25.18
C ARG A 315 12.31 32.67 25.52
N ASP A 316 13.12 31.99 26.32
CA ASP A 316 14.44 32.48 26.73
C ASP A 316 15.48 32.46 25.59
N ALA A 317 15.27 31.59 24.58
CA ALA A 317 16.08 31.55 23.35
C ALA A 317 15.56 32.48 22.24
N MET A 318 14.36 33.08 22.38
CA MET A 318 13.78 34.00 21.39
C MET A 318 14.50 35.36 21.40
N PRO A 319 14.51 36.08 20.26
CA PRO A 319 14.85 37.50 20.28
C PRO A 319 13.91 38.28 21.24
N ARG A 320 14.45 39.30 21.92
CA ARG A 320 13.72 40.06 22.96
C ARG A 320 12.36 40.59 22.50
N GLU A 321 12.30 41.09 21.26
CA GLU A 321 11.09 41.61 20.61
C GLU A 321 9.90 40.61 20.61
N TRP A 322 10.16 39.31 20.55
CA TRP A 322 9.12 38.27 20.57
C TRP A 322 8.91 37.64 21.95
N GLY A 323 9.92 37.71 22.83
CA GLY A 323 9.88 37.14 24.18
C GLY A 323 9.23 38.04 25.24
N GLU A 324 9.45 39.36 25.18
CA GLU A 324 8.90 40.33 26.15
C GLU A 324 7.36 40.40 26.18
N PRO A 325 6.62 40.32 25.05
CA PRO A 325 5.16 40.32 25.04
C PRO A 325 4.50 39.28 25.96
N PHE A 326 5.16 38.17 26.25
CA PHE A 326 4.65 37.15 27.19
C PHE A 326 4.67 37.59 28.66
N ARG A 327 5.31 38.73 28.98
CA ARG A 327 5.37 39.32 30.33
C ARG A 327 4.34 40.44 30.54
N ASP A 328 3.61 40.85 29.49
CA ASP A 328 2.54 41.85 29.59
C ASP A 328 1.41 41.34 30.50
N GLY A 329 0.93 42.18 31.43
CA GLY A 329 -0.10 41.80 32.41
C GLY A 329 -1.45 41.38 31.80
N ARG A 330 -1.69 41.68 30.51
CA ARG A 330 -2.86 41.23 29.76
C ARG A 330 -2.74 39.78 29.27
N VAL A 331 -1.55 39.21 29.24
CA VAL A 331 -1.26 37.86 28.73
C VAL A 331 -1.23 36.86 29.88
N ARG A 332 -1.96 35.75 29.73
CA ARG A 332 -1.98 34.64 30.69
C ARG A 332 -1.58 33.35 29.99
N LEU A 333 -0.50 32.74 30.47
CA LEU A 333 -0.02 31.45 29.98
C LEU A 333 -0.72 30.32 30.75
N HIS A 334 -1.33 29.39 30.02
CA HIS A 334 -1.96 28.20 30.58
C HIS A 334 -1.25 26.97 30.03
N PHE A 335 -0.57 26.24 30.92
CA PHE A 335 0.13 25.02 30.54
C PHE A 335 -0.77 23.80 30.76
N SER A 336 -1.57 23.49 29.75
CA SER A 336 -2.55 22.40 29.82
C SER A 336 -2.91 21.88 28.44
N ASP A 337 -3.61 20.75 28.40
CA ASP A 337 -4.15 20.18 27.17
C ASP A 337 -5.13 21.16 26.48
N PRO A 338 -4.85 21.66 25.25
CA PRO A 338 -5.65 22.72 24.64
C PRO A 338 -7.12 22.34 24.41
N ARG A 339 -7.38 21.09 24.03
CA ARG A 339 -8.73 20.57 23.85
C ARG A 339 -9.49 20.52 25.18
N SER A 340 -8.86 20.02 26.23
CA SER A 340 -9.46 19.98 27.56
C SER A 340 -9.72 21.36 28.15
N PHE A 341 -8.84 22.34 27.87
CA PHE A 341 -9.04 23.73 28.28
C PHE A 341 -10.29 24.32 27.63
N VAL A 342 -10.43 24.22 26.30
CA VAL A 342 -11.61 24.72 25.57
C VAL A 342 -12.89 24.03 26.03
N ARG A 343 -12.84 22.71 26.30
CA ARG A 343 -13.98 21.96 26.84
C ARG A 343 -14.37 22.38 28.27
N ARG A 344 -13.47 22.96 29.05
CA ARG A 344 -13.76 23.47 30.40
C ARG A 344 -14.05 24.97 30.43
N ALA A 345 -13.79 25.69 29.35
CA ALA A 345 -14.05 27.12 29.26
C ALA A 345 -15.56 27.41 29.41
N ASP A 346 -15.87 28.49 30.13
CA ASP A 346 -17.25 28.95 30.32
C ASP A 346 -17.86 29.38 28.98
N ALA A 347 -19.16 29.20 28.84
CA ALA A 347 -19.87 29.59 27.62
C ALA A 347 -19.78 31.11 27.39
N GLY A 348 -19.49 31.54 26.17
CA GLY A 348 -19.37 32.97 25.83
C GLY A 348 -18.20 33.73 26.47
N SER A 349 -17.17 33.02 26.94
CA SER A 349 -16.01 33.60 27.63
C SER A 349 -15.03 34.33 26.71
N TYR A 350 -15.03 34.03 25.40
CA TYR A 350 -14.08 34.59 24.43
C TYR A 350 -14.76 35.26 23.23
N ASP A 351 -14.17 36.37 22.77
CA ASP A 351 -14.61 37.10 21.58
C ASP A 351 -13.83 36.64 20.33
N LEU A 352 -12.60 36.16 20.51
CA LEU A 352 -11.78 35.55 19.48
C LEU A 352 -11.16 34.25 20.02
N ILE A 353 -11.36 33.15 19.29
CA ILE A 353 -10.58 31.92 19.49
C ILE A 353 -9.77 31.67 18.22
N ALA A 354 -8.44 31.68 18.32
CA ALA A 354 -7.55 31.40 17.21
C ALA A 354 -6.75 30.11 17.45
N ALA A 355 -7.07 29.07 16.68
CA ALA A 355 -6.35 27.81 16.64
C ALA A 355 -5.32 27.85 15.50
N LEU A 356 -4.07 28.14 15.87
CA LEU A 356 -2.98 28.43 14.93
C LEU A 356 -1.90 27.33 14.92
N GLY A 357 -2.26 26.15 15.43
CA GLY A 357 -1.42 24.97 15.47
C GLY A 357 -1.08 24.41 14.08
N PRO A 358 -0.27 23.34 14.05
CA PRO A 358 0.09 22.69 12.81
C PRO A 358 -1.12 22.04 12.14
N ASP A 359 -1.00 21.77 10.83
CA ASP A 359 -1.96 20.95 10.09
C ASP A 359 -2.21 19.60 10.79
N PRO A 360 -3.38 18.96 10.57
CA PRO A 360 -3.77 17.66 11.12
C PRO A 360 -2.97 16.50 10.50
N ALA A 361 -1.66 16.65 10.34
CA ALA A 361 -0.74 15.61 9.86
C ALA A 361 -0.52 14.48 10.85
N THR A 362 -0.93 14.67 12.11
CA THR A 362 -0.87 13.67 13.19
C THR A 362 -2.21 13.54 13.90
N ALA A 363 -2.44 12.41 14.55
CA ALA A 363 -3.63 12.17 15.37
C ALA A 363 -3.77 13.20 16.50
N ARG A 364 -2.63 13.67 17.07
CA ARG A 364 -2.60 14.75 18.07
C ARG A 364 -3.15 16.06 17.51
N ALA A 365 -2.70 16.48 16.32
CA ALA A 365 -3.13 17.75 15.74
C ALA A 365 -4.57 17.65 15.20
N ASN A 366 -4.94 16.51 14.61
CA ASN A 366 -6.27 16.26 14.05
C ASN A 366 -7.42 16.47 15.04
N ARG A 367 -7.20 16.21 16.34
CA ARG A 367 -8.24 16.39 17.36
C ARG A 367 -8.69 17.86 17.54
N LEU A 368 -7.92 18.82 17.03
CA LEU A 368 -8.29 20.25 16.99
C LEU A 368 -9.03 20.62 15.70
N PHE A 369 -9.27 19.64 14.82
CA PHE A 369 -9.99 19.79 13.56
C PHE A 369 -11.26 18.93 13.51
N THR A 370 -11.71 18.37 14.64
CA THR A 370 -12.91 17.53 14.70
C THR A 370 -14.16 18.34 15.02
N LYS A 371 -15.32 17.82 14.58
CA LYS A 371 -16.64 18.39 14.89
C LYS A 371 -16.83 18.62 16.39
N GLU A 372 -16.37 17.69 17.21
CA GLU A 372 -16.47 17.75 18.67
C GLU A 372 -15.69 18.94 19.24
N PHE A 373 -14.45 19.16 18.79
CA PHE A 373 -13.66 20.31 19.24
C PHE A 373 -14.24 21.64 18.75
N TYR A 374 -14.69 21.71 17.50
CA TYR A 374 -15.37 22.91 17.00
C TYR A 374 -16.65 23.22 17.76
N GLY A 375 -17.40 22.20 18.19
CA GLY A 375 -18.56 22.36 19.06
C GLY A 375 -18.18 22.95 20.43
N ASP A 376 -17.13 22.44 21.06
CA ASP A 376 -16.61 23.00 22.33
C ASP A 376 -16.15 24.45 22.17
N ALA A 377 -15.46 24.77 21.07
CA ALA A 377 -15.02 26.13 20.74
C ALA A 377 -16.20 27.07 20.46
N GLY A 378 -17.20 26.61 19.71
CA GLY A 378 -18.43 27.36 19.42
C GLY A 378 -19.21 27.72 20.68
N ARG A 379 -19.25 26.83 21.67
CA ARG A 379 -19.86 27.11 22.99
C ARG A 379 -19.06 28.16 23.78
N ALA A 380 -17.73 28.11 23.74
CA ALA A 380 -16.86 29.04 24.45
C ALA A 380 -16.84 30.45 23.82
N LEU A 381 -17.22 30.58 22.54
CA LEU A 381 -17.34 31.85 21.82
C LEU A 381 -18.58 32.65 22.25
N ALA A 382 -18.41 33.96 22.33
CA ALA A 382 -19.51 34.91 22.47
C ALA A 382 -20.43 34.86 21.22
N PRO A 383 -21.69 35.35 21.29
CA PRO A 383 -22.61 35.34 20.15
C PRO A 383 -22.08 36.01 18.87
N ASP A 384 -21.32 37.10 19.02
CA ASP A 384 -20.61 37.80 17.92
C ASP A 384 -19.14 37.40 17.80
N GLY A 385 -18.73 36.33 18.50
CA GLY A 385 -17.37 35.85 18.53
C GLY A 385 -16.90 35.32 17.17
N THR A 386 -15.59 35.38 16.95
CA THR A 386 -14.95 34.85 15.74
C THR A 386 -14.01 33.70 16.09
N TYR A 387 -14.12 32.60 15.35
CA TYR A 387 -13.18 31.50 15.34
C TYR A 387 -12.24 31.62 14.16
N VAL A 388 -10.95 31.39 14.35
CA VAL A 388 -9.96 31.34 13.28
C VAL A 388 -9.18 30.03 13.37
N ALA A 389 -9.18 29.25 12.28
CA ALA A 389 -8.29 28.10 12.11
C ALA A 389 -7.27 28.37 11.01
N LYS A 390 -6.04 27.95 11.25
CA LYS A 390 -4.96 27.96 10.26
C LYS A 390 -4.95 26.64 9.47
N MET A 391 -4.76 26.72 8.16
CA MET A 391 -4.62 25.56 7.28
C MET A 391 -3.60 25.84 6.18
N SER A 392 -2.67 24.92 5.92
CA SER A 392 -1.80 25.06 4.75
C SER A 392 -2.57 24.86 3.44
N SER A 393 -2.22 25.66 2.43
CA SER A 393 -2.85 25.73 1.12
C SER A 393 -1.78 25.92 0.03
N ALA A 394 -2.16 25.85 -1.25
CA ALA A 394 -1.27 26.16 -2.36
C ALA A 394 -1.91 27.25 -3.20
N GLU A 395 -1.34 28.45 -3.20
CA GLU A 395 -1.98 29.62 -3.81
C GLU A 395 -2.22 29.46 -5.31
N ASN A 396 -1.40 28.69 -6.04
CA ASN A 396 -1.49 28.57 -7.51
C ASN A 396 -1.81 27.15 -8.01
N TYR A 397 -2.07 26.20 -7.11
CA TYR A 397 -2.24 24.79 -7.48
C TYR A 397 -3.28 24.12 -6.58
N ALA A 398 -4.56 24.27 -6.92
CA ALA A 398 -5.62 23.45 -6.32
C ALA A 398 -5.62 22.05 -6.94
N GLY A 399 -4.55 21.28 -6.70
CA GLY A 399 -4.56 19.85 -7.02
C GLY A 399 -5.74 19.16 -6.32
N ALA A 400 -6.32 18.13 -6.93
CA ALA A 400 -7.52 17.45 -6.42
C ALA A 400 -7.43 17.06 -4.93
N ALA A 401 -6.24 16.71 -4.42
CA ALA A 401 -6.04 16.38 -3.00
C ALA A 401 -6.07 17.58 -2.05
N SER A 402 -5.49 18.73 -2.40
CA SER A 402 -5.56 19.95 -1.58
C SER A 402 -7.00 20.47 -1.50
N SER A 403 -7.77 20.31 -2.58
CA SER A 403 -9.19 20.66 -2.63
C SER A 403 -10.04 19.76 -1.71
N VAL A 404 -9.83 18.43 -1.73
CA VAL A 404 -10.59 17.50 -0.87
C VAL A 404 -10.24 17.66 0.62
N TYR A 405 -8.96 17.87 0.95
CA TYR A 405 -8.53 18.17 2.31
C TYR A 405 -9.20 19.45 2.84
N GLY A 406 -9.04 20.56 2.11
CA GLY A 406 -9.65 21.84 2.50
C GLY A 406 -11.17 21.77 2.58
N ALA A 407 -11.82 21.08 1.62
CA ALA A 407 -13.27 20.90 1.63
C ALA A 407 -13.76 20.13 2.86
N SER A 408 -13.00 19.13 3.34
CA SER A 408 -13.36 18.37 4.53
C SER A 408 -13.25 19.20 5.81
N VAL A 409 -12.19 20.01 5.96
CA VAL A 409 -12.05 20.94 7.09
C VAL A 409 -13.16 21.99 7.05
N HIS A 410 -13.42 22.58 5.88
CA HIS A 410 -14.49 23.55 5.67
C HIS A 410 -15.88 22.97 5.97
N ALA A 411 -16.18 21.75 5.50
CA ALA A 411 -17.44 21.07 5.76
C ALA A 411 -17.63 20.76 7.26
N THR A 412 -16.56 20.39 7.95
CA THR A 412 -16.58 20.12 9.40
C THR A 412 -16.86 21.40 10.19
N LEU A 413 -16.19 22.52 9.88
CA LEU A 413 -16.49 23.82 10.48
C LEU A 413 -17.91 24.29 10.18
N SER A 414 -18.37 24.13 8.94
CA SER A 414 -19.72 24.52 8.50
C SER A 414 -20.82 23.69 9.16
N SER A 415 -20.48 22.52 9.73
CA SER A 415 -21.43 21.71 10.51
C SER A 415 -21.69 22.25 11.92
N VAL A 416 -20.89 23.23 12.37
CA VAL A 416 -20.98 23.86 13.69
C VAL A 416 -21.30 25.35 13.59
N PHE A 417 -20.63 26.08 12.68
CA PHE A 417 -20.81 27.53 12.51
C PHE A 417 -21.67 27.84 11.28
N LYS A 418 -22.53 28.86 11.37
CA LYS A 418 -23.40 29.27 10.26
C LYS A 418 -22.65 29.85 9.06
N ARG A 419 -21.52 30.53 9.31
CA ARG A 419 -20.73 31.19 8.27
C ARG A 419 -19.26 30.84 8.42
N VAL A 420 -18.67 30.38 7.32
CA VAL A 420 -17.24 30.03 7.21
C VAL A 420 -16.68 30.70 5.95
N LEU A 421 -15.56 31.40 6.08
CA LEU A 421 -14.87 32.12 5.01
C LEU A 421 -13.39 31.72 5.01
N ALA A 422 -12.80 31.53 3.84
CA ALA A 422 -11.40 31.14 3.67
C ALA A 422 -10.59 32.23 2.96
N THR A 423 -9.40 32.56 3.46
CA THR A 423 -8.48 33.46 2.75
C THR A 423 -7.66 32.72 1.68
N PRO A 424 -7.29 33.37 0.56
CA PRO A 424 -6.31 32.85 -0.39
C PRO A 424 -4.87 32.92 0.17
N GLY A 425 -3.95 32.18 -0.44
CA GLY A 425 -2.53 32.14 -0.08
C GLY A 425 -1.98 30.73 0.18
N ASP A 426 -0.69 30.65 0.49
CA ASP A 426 -0.01 29.42 0.94
C ASP A 426 -0.46 28.99 2.36
N VAL A 427 -0.95 29.94 3.14
CA VAL A 427 -1.69 29.70 4.38
C VAL A 427 -3.09 30.26 4.21
N SER A 428 -4.08 29.39 4.35
CA SER A 428 -5.48 29.78 4.36
C SER A 428 -5.98 29.89 5.80
N TYR A 429 -6.51 31.06 6.15
CA TYR A 429 -7.22 31.28 7.40
C TYR A 429 -8.71 31.01 7.20
N LEU A 430 -9.23 30.02 7.91
CA LEU A 430 -10.65 29.68 7.97
C LEU A 430 -11.29 30.48 9.11
N ILE A 431 -12.01 31.53 8.75
CA ILE A 431 -12.71 32.44 9.64
C ILE A 431 -14.15 31.97 9.76
N ALA A 432 -14.57 31.59 10.96
CA ALA A 432 -15.90 31.04 11.22
C ALA A 432 -16.60 31.77 12.36
N GLY A 433 -17.93 31.80 12.31
CA GLY A 433 -18.77 32.39 13.36
C GLY A 433 -20.22 32.50 12.92
N ASP A 434 -21.08 32.86 13.87
CA ASP A 434 -22.51 33.00 13.63
C ASP A 434 -22.93 34.44 13.30
N SER A 435 -22.02 35.40 13.48
CA SER A 435 -22.29 36.81 13.18
C SER A 435 -22.42 37.04 11.67
N PRO A 436 -23.45 37.77 11.21
CA PRO A 436 -23.59 38.15 9.81
C PRO A 436 -22.50 39.13 9.34
N GLY A 437 -21.76 39.73 10.28
CA GLY A 437 -20.74 40.75 10.03
C GLY A 437 -19.40 40.23 9.47
N LEU A 438 -19.17 38.92 9.41
CA LEU A 438 -17.93 38.35 8.85
C LEU A 438 -17.77 38.69 7.35
N SER A 439 -16.58 39.14 6.96
CA SER A 439 -16.32 39.61 5.59
C SER A 439 -14.87 39.42 5.16
N LEU A 440 -14.68 39.14 3.88
CA LEU A 440 -13.38 39.16 3.20
C LEU A 440 -13.34 40.23 2.09
N ASP A 441 -14.26 41.21 2.09
CA ASP A 441 -14.18 42.34 1.15
C ASP A 441 -13.11 43.34 1.63
N PRO A 442 -12.05 43.59 0.83
CA PRO A 442 -10.98 44.52 1.20
C PRO A 442 -11.48 45.92 1.59
N LYS A 443 -12.55 46.41 0.94
CA LYS A 443 -13.09 47.75 1.23
C LYS A 443 -13.75 47.83 2.60
N VAL A 444 -14.44 46.75 3.00
CA VAL A 444 -15.10 46.65 4.30
C VAL A 444 -14.05 46.57 5.41
N LEU A 445 -13.03 45.72 5.22
CA LEU A 445 -11.96 45.54 6.20
C LEU A 445 -11.09 46.79 6.36
N ALA A 446 -10.75 47.47 5.26
CA ALA A 446 -10.04 48.75 5.31
C ALA A 446 -10.81 49.82 6.10
N LYS A 447 -12.13 49.93 5.89
CA LYS A 447 -12.99 50.86 6.65
C LYS A 447 -13.03 50.52 8.14
N ARG A 448 -13.12 49.23 8.48
CA ARG A 448 -13.08 48.78 9.88
C ARG A 448 -11.72 49.06 10.52
N SER A 449 -10.64 48.81 9.80
CA SER A 449 -9.28 49.03 10.29
C SER A 449 -9.01 50.49 10.64
N ALA A 450 -9.57 51.45 9.91
CA ALA A 450 -9.44 52.88 10.22
C ALA A 450 -10.10 53.28 11.55
N GLY A 451 -11.11 52.52 11.99
CA GLY A 451 -11.79 52.73 13.27
C GLY A 451 -11.24 51.90 14.44
N LEU A 452 -10.26 51.03 14.20
CA LEU A 452 -9.58 50.28 15.24
C LEU A 452 -8.51 51.19 15.87
N GLY A 453 -8.58 51.43 17.17
CA GLY A 453 -7.59 52.22 17.91
C GLY A 453 -6.25 51.49 18.06
N ILE A 454 -5.53 51.31 16.94
CA ILE A 454 -4.25 50.58 16.87
C ILE A 454 -3.11 51.48 17.37
N ALA A 455 -2.38 51.02 18.37
CA ALA A 455 -1.18 51.72 18.83
C ALA A 455 -0.11 51.74 17.73
N GLY A 456 0.37 52.93 17.34
CA GLY A 456 1.42 53.11 16.33
C GLY A 456 0.95 53.35 14.90
N GLY A 457 -0.35 53.57 14.65
CA GLY A 457 -0.89 53.98 13.34
C GLY A 457 -1.75 52.93 12.64
N SER A 458 -2.36 53.31 11.52
CA SER A 458 -3.24 52.44 10.71
C SER A 458 -2.48 51.81 9.53
N LEU A 459 -2.95 50.66 9.07
CA LEU A 459 -2.39 49.99 7.90
C LEU A 459 -2.57 50.82 6.62
N PRO A 460 -1.69 50.63 5.61
CA PRO A 460 -1.86 51.27 4.31
C PRO A 460 -3.25 50.98 3.69
N PRO A 461 -3.92 51.95 3.04
CA PRO A 461 -5.28 51.78 2.51
C PRO A 461 -5.45 50.62 1.51
N GLY A 462 -4.36 50.20 0.86
CA GLY A 462 -4.32 49.08 -0.10
C GLY A 462 -3.94 47.72 0.49
N ALA A 463 -3.59 47.64 1.78
CA ALA A 463 -3.05 46.43 2.42
C ALA A 463 -3.95 45.20 2.22
N PHE A 464 -5.26 45.34 2.45
CA PHE A 464 -6.21 44.24 2.25
C PHE A 464 -6.45 43.88 0.78
N GLN A 465 -6.18 44.78 -0.18
CA GLN A 465 -6.35 44.46 -1.61
C GLN A 465 -5.27 43.50 -2.09
N SER A 466 -4.04 43.66 -1.60
CA SER A 466 -2.94 42.74 -1.87
C SER A 466 -3.15 41.41 -1.17
N LEU A 467 -3.63 41.42 0.09
CA LEU A 467 -3.87 40.21 0.88
C LEU A 467 -5.08 39.39 0.38
N LEU A 468 -6.15 40.07 -0.07
CA LEU A 468 -7.43 39.45 -0.42
C LEU A 468 -7.91 39.86 -1.83
N PRO A 469 -7.24 39.43 -2.92
CA PRO A 469 -7.71 39.69 -4.27
C PRO A 469 -9.11 39.10 -4.49
N LYS A 470 -10.07 39.93 -4.92
CA LYS A 470 -11.49 39.54 -5.02
C LYS A 470 -11.73 38.25 -5.82
N ASN A 471 -11.03 38.09 -6.95
CA ASN A 471 -11.18 36.92 -7.80
C ASN A 471 -10.68 35.64 -7.09
N ARG A 472 -9.55 35.72 -6.39
CA ARG A 472 -8.95 34.58 -5.66
C ARG A 472 -9.79 34.18 -4.46
N VAL A 473 -10.30 35.15 -3.68
CA VAL A 473 -11.21 34.88 -2.56
C VAL A 473 -12.45 34.13 -3.05
N ALA A 474 -13.07 34.59 -4.16
CA ALA A 474 -14.25 33.95 -4.72
C ALA A 474 -13.97 32.52 -5.23
N GLU A 475 -12.83 32.31 -5.88
CA GLU A 475 -12.40 31.01 -6.38
C GLU A 475 -12.15 29.99 -5.26
N VAL A 476 -11.36 30.36 -4.25
CA VAL A 476 -11.05 29.49 -3.10
C VAL A 476 -12.33 29.08 -2.36
N ASN A 477 -13.18 30.04 -2.02
CA ASN A 477 -14.41 29.75 -1.28
C ASN A 477 -15.43 28.96 -2.12
N ARG A 478 -15.45 29.13 -3.44
CA ARG A 478 -16.27 28.30 -4.34
C ARG A 478 -15.76 26.87 -4.38
N SER A 479 -14.46 26.67 -4.59
CA SER A 479 -13.83 25.34 -4.61
C SER A 479 -14.05 24.58 -3.30
N LEU A 480 -13.97 25.24 -2.14
CA LEU A 480 -14.17 24.59 -0.84
C LEU A 480 -15.64 24.22 -0.58
N LYS A 481 -16.59 24.99 -1.12
CA LYS A 481 -18.03 24.72 -0.99
C LYS A 481 -18.53 23.64 -1.94
N GLU A 482 -18.04 23.65 -3.18
CA GLU A 482 -18.41 22.68 -4.22
C GLU A 482 -17.61 21.37 -4.08
N GLY A 483 -16.49 21.39 -3.36
CA GLY A 483 -15.67 20.22 -3.10
C GLY A 483 -16.39 19.15 -2.27
N GLN A 484 -16.18 17.88 -2.62
CA GLN A 484 -16.71 16.74 -1.85
C GLN A 484 -15.87 16.52 -0.58
N GLY A 485 -16.21 17.22 0.50
CA GLY A 485 -15.60 17.08 1.82
C GLY A 485 -16.33 16.08 2.72
N GLU A 486 -15.58 15.29 3.49
CA GLU A 486 -16.12 14.41 4.53
C GLU A 486 -16.01 15.04 5.93
N LEU A 487 -16.95 14.72 6.82
CA LEU A 487 -16.93 15.24 8.19
C LEU A 487 -15.82 14.57 9.01
N ASN A 488 -14.94 15.40 9.57
CA ASN A 488 -13.89 14.96 10.48
C ASN A 488 -14.43 14.85 11.91
N THR A 489 -14.34 13.66 12.50
CA THR A 489 -14.84 13.37 13.86
C THR A 489 -13.81 12.57 14.64
N ASP A 490 -13.92 12.54 15.97
CA ASP A 490 -13.04 11.73 16.82
C ASP A 490 -12.93 10.24 16.42
N PRO A 491 -14.02 9.50 16.16
CA PRO A 491 -13.93 8.09 15.74
C PRO A 491 -13.51 7.92 14.28
N ARG A 492 -13.64 8.98 13.45
CA ARG A 492 -13.28 8.99 12.02
C ARG A 492 -12.44 10.23 11.68
N PRO A 493 -11.13 10.19 11.96
CA PRO A 493 -10.22 11.32 11.74
C PRO A 493 -9.82 11.45 10.26
N VAL A 494 -10.77 11.81 9.39
CA VAL A 494 -10.57 11.87 7.93
C VAL A 494 -9.55 12.94 7.51
N ALA A 495 -9.47 14.07 8.23
CA ALA A 495 -8.54 15.14 7.86
C ALA A 495 -7.07 14.68 7.97
N TYR A 496 -6.79 13.77 8.90
CA TYR A 496 -5.49 13.10 9.05
C TYR A 496 -5.13 12.21 7.84
N TYR A 497 -6.07 11.40 7.36
CA TYR A 497 -5.87 10.61 6.13
C TYR A 497 -5.59 11.50 4.92
N LEU A 498 -6.38 12.56 4.75
CA LEU A 498 -6.25 13.49 3.62
C LEU A 498 -4.92 14.26 3.66
N SER A 499 -4.45 14.64 4.85
CA SER A 499 -3.13 15.25 5.04
C SER A 499 -2.00 14.27 4.65
N THR A 500 -2.13 12.99 4.99
CA THR A 500 -1.15 11.95 4.59
C THR A 500 -1.14 11.73 3.07
N LEU A 501 -2.30 11.75 2.42
CA LEU A 501 -2.41 11.65 0.96
C LEU A 501 -1.78 12.85 0.26
N LEU A 502 -1.99 14.05 0.82
CA LEU A 502 -1.37 15.28 0.33
C LEU A 502 0.16 15.21 0.47
N TRP A 503 0.68 14.77 1.62
CA TRP A 503 2.11 14.54 1.83
C TRP A 503 2.69 13.56 0.81
N ALA A 504 2.02 12.44 0.56
CA ALA A 504 2.46 11.45 -0.42
C ALA A 504 2.53 12.04 -1.85
N ARG A 505 1.56 12.88 -2.24
CA ARG A 505 1.59 13.60 -3.53
C ARG A 505 2.72 14.62 -3.61
N LEU A 506 2.90 15.44 -2.57
CA LEU A 506 3.97 16.44 -2.51
C LEU A 506 5.37 15.81 -2.50
N SER A 507 5.51 14.60 -1.95
CA SER A 507 6.75 13.83 -1.98
C SER A 507 7.09 13.20 -3.35
N GLY A 508 6.22 13.37 -4.36
CA GLY A 508 6.36 12.76 -5.68
C GLY A 508 6.18 11.24 -5.67
N SER A 509 5.44 10.69 -4.70
CA SER A 509 5.26 9.24 -4.58
C SER A 509 4.30 8.71 -5.64
N GLU A 510 4.76 7.75 -6.43
CA GLU A 510 3.94 7.04 -7.43
C GLU A 510 2.81 6.20 -6.79
N TRP A 511 2.87 5.96 -5.48
CA TRP A 511 1.93 5.11 -4.72
C TRP A 511 0.60 5.79 -4.39
N VAL A 512 0.46 7.10 -4.59
CA VAL A 512 -0.77 7.85 -4.31
C VAL A 512 -1.97 7.28 -5.07
N GLY A 513 -1.80 6.98 -6.36
CA GLY A 513 -2.86 6.39 -7.17
C GLY A 513 -3.28 5.01 -6.66
N ALA A 514 -2.37 4.26 -6.03
CA ALA A 514 -2.69 3.00 -5.40
C ALA A 514 -3.49 3.19 -4.10
N LEU A 515 -3.15 4.19 -3.27
CA LEU A 515 -3.88 4.53 -2.04
C LEU A 515 -5.34 4.95 -2.30
N GLU A 516 -5.59 5.71 -3.36
CA GLU A 516 -6.95 6.08 -3.78
C GLU A 516 -7.75 4.87 -4.23
N LYS A 517 -7.11 3.98 -5.00
CA LYS A 517 -7.67 2.69 -5.40
C LYS A 517 -7.97 1.79 -4.19
N VAL A 518 -7.11 1.79 -3.16
CA VAL A 518 -7.32 1.06 -1.90
C VAL A 518 -8.54 1.61 -1.15
N ARG A 519 -8.68 2.93 -1.08
CA ARG A 519 -9.84 3.56 -0.45
C ARG A 519 -11.14 3.22 -1.17
N ALA A 520 -11.15 3.29 -2.49
CA ALA A 520 -12.31 2.91 -3.31
C ALA A 520 -12.66 1.42 -3.14
N ALA A 521 -11.66 0.56 -2.97
CA ALA A 521 -11.81 -0.87 -2.70
C ALA A 521 -12.40 -1.18 -1.31
N GLY A 522 -12.26 -0.27 -0.35
CA GLY A 522 -12.72 -0.49 1.03
C GLY A 522 -12.01 -1.66 1.72
N LEU A 523 -12.64 -2.22 2.77
CA LEU A 523 -12.08 -3.35 3.54
C LEU A 523 -11.88 -4.62 2.71
N TRP A 524 -12.53 -4.74 1.55
CA TRP A 524 -12.35 -5.85 0.64
C TRP A 524 -10.92 -5.92 0.06
N PHE A 525 -10.20 -4.80 0.02
CA PHE A 525 -8.78 -4.76 -0.36
C PHE A 525 -7.95 -5.76 0.47
N LEU A 526 -8.23 -5.85 1.77
CA LEU A 526 -7.51 -6.72 2.71
C LEU A 526 -8.22 -8.07 2.87
N GLY A 527 -9.55 -8.05 2.93
CA GLY A 527 -10.36 -9.23 3.21
C GLY A 527 -10.31 -10.27 2.09
N LEU A 528 -10.32 -9.85 0.82
CA LEU A 528 -10.39 -10.77 -0.32
C LEU A 528 -9.10 -11.59 -0.53
N PRO A 529 -7.89 -10.98 -0.55
CA PRO A 529 -6.65 -11.76 -0.59
C PRO A 529 -6.51 -12.73 0.58
N LEU A 530 -6.88 -12.27 1.78
CA LEU A 530 -6.85 -13.11 2.99
C LEU A 530 -7.84 -14.27 2.90
N ALA A 531 -9.06 -14.04 2.43
CA ALA A 531 -10.07 -15.07 2.24
C ALA A 531 -9.64 -16.11 1.20
N VAL A 532 -9.05 -15.67 0.08
CA VAL A 532 -8.50 -16.58 -0.93
C VAL A 532 -7.36 -17.40 -0.34
N PHE A 533 -6.41 -16.77 0.36
CA PHE A 533 -5.30 -17.47 1.01
C PHE A 533 -5.80 -18.53 2.00
N ILE A 534 -6.76 -18.19 2.87
CA ILE A 534 -7.33 -19.13 3.84
C ILE A 534 -8.15 -20.22 3.17
N LEU A 535 -8.94 -19.91 2.14
CA LEU A 535 -9.64 -20.93 1.35
C LEU A 535 -8.65 -21.94 0.76
N MET A 536 -7.57 -21.47 0.14
CA MET A 536 -6.53 -22.35 -0.40
C MET A 536 -5.87 -23.17 0.71
N ARG A 537 -5.67 -22.58 1.89
CA ARG A 537 -5.10 -23.28 3.04
C ARG A 537 -6.03 -24.37 3.58
N LEU A 538 -7.32 -24.09 3.70
CA LEU A 538 -8.35 -25.04 4.12
C LEU A 538 -8.47 -26.21 3.12
N LEU A 539 -8.38 -25.92 1.82
CA LEU A 539 -8.36 -26.93 0.77
C LEU A 539 -7.09 -27.79 0.84
N TYR A 540 -5.92 -27.19 1.07
CA TYR A 540 -4.65 -27.92 1.26
C TYR A 540 -4.71 -28.85 2.48
N CYS A 541 -5.18 -28.34 3.62
CA CYS A 541 -5.43 -29.15 4.81
C CYS A 541 -6.43 -30.27 4.50
N ALA A 542 -7.42 -30.01 3.64
CA ALA A 542 -8.41 -31.00 3.21
C ALA A 542 -7.92 -32.18 2.38
N GLN A 543 -6.79 -32.04 1.71
CA GLN A 543 -6.29 -33.05 0.79
C GLN A 543 -5.28 -34.02 1.39
N SER A 544 -4.69 -33.69 2.54
CA SER A 544 -3.68 -34.55 3.15
C SER A 544 -4.22 -35.17 4.44
N PRO A 545 -3.80 -36.40 4.81
CA PRO A 545 -4.07 -36.96 6.12
C PRO A 545 -3.65 -35.97 7.21
N ALA A 546 -4.35 -35.97 8.35
CA ALA A 546 -4.04 -35.10 9.49
C ALA A 546 -2.63 -35.41 10.04
N HIS A 547 -1.61 -34.81 9.42
CA HIS A 547 -0.20 -35.02 9.74
C HIS A 547 0.23 -34.01 10.82
N PRO A 548 1.15 -34.37 11.74
CA PRO A 548 1.67 -33.44 12.76
C PRO A 548 2.19 -32.12 12.19
N GLU A 549 2.73 -32.14 10.96
CA GLU A 549 3.22 -30.95 10.26
C GLU A 549 2.12 -29.92 9.94
N GLN A 550 0.89 -30.35 9.67
CA GLN A 550 -0.22 -29.43 9.42
C GLN A 550 -0.63 -28.68 10.68
N SER A 551 -0.62 -29.36 11.84
CA SER A 551 -0.87 -28.73 13.15
C SER A 551 0.22 -27.71 13.46
N ARG A 552 1.51 -28.05 13.26
CA ARG A 552 2.65 -27.14 13.45
C ARG A 552 2.55 -25.88 12.59
N SER A 553 2.23 -26.04 11.30
CA SER A 553 2.15 -24.92 10.37
C SER A 553 0.90 -24.06 10.61
N SER A 554 -0.23 -24.67 11.01
CA SER A 554 -1.45 -23.93 11.37
C SER A 554 -1.31 -23.19 12.70
N ALA A 555 -0.57 -23.74 13.66
CA ALA A 555 -0.20 -23.04 14.89
C ALA A 555 0.71 -21.83 14.60
N SER A 556 1.70 -21.95 13.72
CA SER A 556 2.48 -20.78 13.29
C SER A 556 1.64 -19.71 12.60
N LEU A 557 0.65 -20.10 11.79
CA LEU A 557 -0.26 -19.15 11.14
C LEU A 557 -1.17 -18.44 12.16
N ALA A 558 -1.71 -19.19 13.12
CA ALA A 558 -2.49 -18.61 14.22
C ALA A 558 -1.63 -17.67 15.09
N MET A 559 -0.34 -17.99 15.29
CA MET A 559 0.59 -17.12 16.00
C MET A 559 0.88 -15.83 15.20
N ALA A 560 1.03 -15.92 13.87
CA ALA A 560 1.10 -14.74 13.03
C ALA A 560 -0.19 -13.91 13.10
N GLY A 561 -1.35 -14.55 13.17
CA GLY A 561 -2.61 -13.85 13.41
C GLY A 561 -2.63 -13.12 14.76
N LEU A 562 -2.16 -13.75 15.83
CA LEU A 562 -2.04 -13.13 17.16
C LEU A 562 -1.06 -11.96 17.15
N GLY A 563 0.08 -12.07 16.46
CA GLY A 563 1.03 -10.98 16.31
C GLY A 563 0.46 -9.80 15.52
N LEU A 564 -0.28 -10.07 14.43
CA LEU A 564 -1.01 -9.04 13.67
C LEU A 564 -2.00 -8.31 14.57
N TRP A 565 -2.80 -9.08 15.30
CA TRP A 565 -3.80 -8.56 16.21
C TRP A 565 -3.18 -7.73 17.33
N ALA A 566 -2.12 -8.23 17.99
CA ALA A 566 -1.50 -7.56 19.12
C ALA A 566 -0.96 -6.18 18.72
N MET A 567 -0.22 -6.13 17.59
CA MET A 567 0.32 -4.89 17.05
C MET A 567 -0.79 -3.94 16.58
N ALA A 568 -1.84 -4.45 15.94
CA ALA A 568 -2.99 -3.64 15.56
C ALA A 568 -3.71 -3.04 16.79
N ALA A 569 -3.92 -3.86 17.82
CA ALA A 569 -4.56 -3.46 19.08
C ALA A 569 -3.74 -2.41 19.82
N GLU A 570 -2.42 -2.58 19.88
CA GLU A 570 -1.49 -1.64 20.50
C GLU A 570 -1.51 -0.29 19.76
N LEU A 571 -1.39 -0.28 18.42
CA LEU A 571 -1.50 0.97 17.64
C LEU A 571 -2.86 1.66 17.83
N ILE A 572 -3.96 0.90 17.79
CA ILE A 572 -5.30 1.42 18.07
C ILE A 572 -5.39 2.04 19.46
N LEU A 573 -4.85 1.36 20.47
CA LEU A 573 -4.82 1.84 21.85
C LEU A 573 -4.01 3.14 21.97
N LEU A 574 -2.86 3.22 21.29
CA LEU A 574 -2.02 4.42 21.24
C LEU A 574 -2.75 5.58 20.57
N PHE A 575 -3.39 5.38 19.42
CA PHE A 575 -4.18 6.43 18.76
C PHE A 575 -5.33 6.92 19.62
N ALA A 576 -6.02 5.99 20.27
CA ALA A 576 -7.11 6.34 21.15
C ALA A 576 -6.63 7.12 22.39
N PHE A 577 -5.47 6.76 22.94
CA PHE A 577 -4.85 7.51 24.03
C PHE A 577 -4.46 8.92 23.56
N GLN A 578 -3.84 9.05 22.38
CA GLN A 578 -3.50 10.37 21.79
C GLN A 578 -4.73 11.24 21.60
N ASN A 579 -5.84 10.66 21.13
CA ASN A 579 -7.08 11.39 20.96
C ASN A 579 -7.66 11.86 22.31
N ALA A 580 -7.59 11.02 23.35
CA ALA A 580 -8.15 11.30 24.67
C ALA A 580 -7.32 12.29 25.51
N PHE A 581 -5.99 12.17 25.50
CA PHE A 581 -5.08 12.90 26.40
C PHE A 581 -4.07 13.81 25.69
N GLY A 582 -4.07 13.83 24.36
CA GLY A 582 -3.24 14.73 23.54
C GLY A 582 -1.83 14.21 23.26
N SER A 583 -1.06 13.82 24.28
CA SER A 583 0.29 13.28 24.07
C SER A 583 0.46 11.86 24.60
N VAL A 584 1.04 11.02 23.74
CA VAL A 584 1.47 9.66 24.12
C VAL A 584 2.97 9.58 24.33
N TYR A 585 3.76 10.53 23.82
CA TYR A 585 5.23 10.44 23.77
C TYR A 585 5.88 10.06 25.11
N GLN A 586 5.47 10.70 26.22
CA GLN A 586 5.98 10.34 27.55
C GLN A 586 5.52 8.96 28.02
N LYS A 587 4.26 8.61 27.75
CA LYS A 587 3.60 7.40 28.24
C LYS A 587 3.76 6.18 27.32
N LEU A 588 4.35 6.36 26.13
CA LEU A 588 4.59 5.30 25.15
C LEU A 588 5.45 4.19 25.76
N GLY A 589 6.54 4.56 26.44
CA GLY A 589 7.41 3.60 27.14
C GLY A 589 6.66 2.80 28.20
N LEU A 590 5.76 3.45 28.95
CA LEU A 590 4.94 2.79 29.96
C LEU A 590 3.85 1.89 29.33
N LEU A 591 3.13 2.34 28.32
CA LEU A 591 2.08 1.56 27.65
C LEU A 591 2.67 0.31 26.99
N ASN A 592 3.76 0.45 26.25
CA ASN A 592 4.48 -0.67 25.66
C ASN A 592 5.07 -1.56 26.77
N GLY A 593 5.63 -0.97 27.83
CA GLY A 593 6.16 -1.70 28.98
C GLY A 593 5.10 -2.55 29.69
N LEU A 594 3.87 -2.03 29.85
CA LEU A 594 2.73 -2.77 30.41
C LEU A 594 2.26 -3.87 29.48
N CYS A 595 2.30 -3.66 28.16
CA CYS A 595 2.09 -4.73 27.19
C CYS A 595 3.14 -5.85 27.36
N MET A 596 4.43 -5.51 27.53
CA MET A 596 5.49 -6.48 27.82
C MET A 596 5.27 -7.19 29.17
N ALA A 597 4.82 -6.50 30.21
CA ALA A 597 4.42 -7.12 31.47
C ALA A 597 3.29 -8.14 31.27
N GLY A 598 2.32 -7.79 30.43
CA GLY A 598 1.25 -8.68 30.00
C GLY A 598 1.79 -9.92 29.31
N LEU A 599 2.70 -9.76 28.34
CA LEU A 599 3.34 -10.89 27.63
C LEU A 599 3.99 -11.87 28.62
N ALA A 600 4.71 -11.36 29.62
CA ALA A 600 5.32 -12.18 30.66
C ALA A 600 4.29 -12.96 31.47
N VAL A 601 3.23 -12.28 31.95
CA VAL A 601 2.14 -12.92 32.71
C VAL A 601 1.44 -13.99 31.89
N GLY A 602 1.05 -13.68 30.64
CA GLY A 602 0.41 -14.61 29.73
C GLY A 602 1.25 -15.86 29.44
N SER A 603 2.54 -15.66 29.16
CA SER A 603 3.48 -16.75 28.88
C SER A 603 3.65 -17.69 30.07
N LEU A 604 3.80 -17.13 31.28
CA LEU A 604 3.96 -17.92 32.49
C LEU A 604 2.69 -18.69 32.88
N LEU A 605 1.51 -18.07 32.74
CA LEU A 605 0.23 -18.72 33.04
C LEU A 605 -0.06 -19.87 32.07
N ALA A 606 0.05 -19.64 30.76
CA ALA A 606 -0.13 -20.69 29.74
C ALA A 606 0.97 -21.75 29.81
N GLY A 607 2.19 -21.35 30.20
CA GLY A 607 3.30 -22.26 30.48
C GLY A 607 3.04 -23.19 31.67
N ARG A 608 2.33 -22.76 32.71
CA ARG A 608 2.04 -23.60 33.89
C ARG A 608 0.74 -24.38 33.81
N ALA A 609 -0.16 -24.03 32.90
CA ALA A 609 -1.46 -24.69 32.74
C ALA A 609 -1.31 -26.17 32.31
N SER A 610 -1.38 -27.09 33.27
CA SER A 610 -1.29 -28.54 33.06
C SER A 610 -2.50 -29.12 32.32
N GLY A 611 -3.69 -28.54 32.52
CA GLY A 611 -4.94 -28.96 31.87
C GLY A 611 -5.00 -28.74 30.35
N LEU A 612 -4.02 -28.01 29.78
CA LEU A 612 -3.91 -27.78 28.34
C LEU A 612 -2.94 -28.74 27.64
N ARG A 613 -2.27 -29.64 28.39
CA ARG A 613 -1.36 -30.64 27.80
C ARG A 613 -2.14 -31.61 26.91
N GLY A 614 -1.73 -31.73 25.65
CA GLY A 614 -2.43 -32.51 24.62
C GLY A 614 -3.66 -31.81 24.00
N ARG A 615 -4.00 -30.60 24.45
CA ARG A 615 -5.09 -29.75 23.92
C ARG A 615 -4.58 -28.35 23.57
N GLU A 616 -3.30 -28.22 23.23
CA GLU A 616 -2.65 -26.94 22.98
C GLU A 616 -3.31 -26.17 21.82
N GLY A 617 -3.76 -26.87 20.78
CA GLY A 617 -4.50 -26.28 19.66
C GLY A 617 -5.83 -25.64 20.08
N LEU A 618 -6.59 -26.30 20.97
CA LEU A 618 -7.82 -25.74 21.54
C LEU A 618 -7.55 -24.55 22.46
N GLY A 619 -6.48 -24.64 23.28
CA GLY A 619 -6.04 -23.51 24.10
C GLY A 619 -5.70 -22.29 23.25
N MET A 620 -5.00 -22.49 22.14
CA MET A 620 -4.64 -21.42 21.20
C MET A 620 -5.88 -20.79 20.54
N LEU A 621 -6.87 -21.60 20.15
CA LEU A 621 -8.15 -21.11 19.63
C LEU A 621 -8.94 -20.31 20.68
N GLY A 622 -8.91 -20.74 21.95
CA GLY A 622 -9.51 -20.00 23.06
C GLY A 622 -8.87 -18.63 23.28
N VAL A 623 -7.54 -18.56 23.28
CA VAL A 623 -6.78 -17.30 23.37
C VAL A 623 -7.09 -16.39 22.18
N ALA A 624 -7.07 -16.92 20.95
CA ALA A 624 -7.40 -16.15 19.76
C ALA A 624 -8.86 -15.65 19.75
N GLY A 625 -9.81 -16.45 20.24
CA GLY A 625 -11.20 -16.04 20.42
C GLY A 625 -11.35 -14.89 21.41
N ALA A 626 -10.71 -14.98 22.58
CA ALA A 626 -10.69 -13.91 23.58
C ALA A 626 -10.05 -12.62 23.03
N ALA A 627 -8.94 -12.75 22.30
CA ALA A 627 -8.27 -11.64 21.63
C ALA A 627 -9.16 -10.95 20.59
N ALA A 628 -9.80 -11.73 19.71
CA ALA A 628 -10.72 -11.21 18.70
C ALA A 628 -11.91 -10.46 19.33
N LEU A 629 -12.46 -10.97 20.44
CA LEU A 629 -13.55 -10.33 21.19
C LEU A 629 -13.11 -9.02 21.86
N LEU A 630 -11.95 -9.01 22.53
CA LEU A 630 -11.44 -7.83 23.24
C LEU A 630 -11.34 -6.61 22.31
N VAL A 631 -10.72 -6.78 21.14
CA VAL A 631 -10.52 -5.68 20.20
C VAL A 631 -11.79 -5.31 19.46
N SER A 632 -12.67 -6.28 19.19
CA SER A 632 -13.99 -5.98 18.61
C SER A 632 -14.88 -5.21 19.59
N ALA A 633 -14.63 -5.32 20.91
CA ALA A 633 -15.36 -4.61 21.96
C ALA A 633 -14.79 -3.21 22.27
N LEU A 634 -13.53 -2.91 21.91
CA LEU A 634 -12.89 -1.60 22.13
C LEU A 634 -13.76 -0.41 21.69
N PRO A 635 -14.40 -0.41 20.50
CA PRO A 635 -15.23 0.73 20.07
C PRO A 635 -16.46 0.95 20.94
N SER A 636 -17.09 -0.13 21.41
CA SER A 636 -18.22 -0.06 22.34
C SER A 636 -17.79 0.48 23.71
N LEU A 637 -16.57 0.14 24.15
CA LEU A 637 -15.97 0.71 25.36
C LEU A 637 -15.66 2.21 25.19
N PHE A 638 -15.18 2.64 24.03
CA PHE A 638 -15.01 4.08 23.69
C PHE A 638 -16.33 4.84 23.72
N ALA A 639 -17.35 4.35 23.02
CA ALA A 639 -18.65 5.00 22.96
C ALA A 639 -19.38 5.00 24.32
N GLY A 640 -19.27 3.91 25.08
CA GLY A 640 -19.86 3.76 26.41
C GLY A 640 -19.18 4.58 27.52
N GLY A 641 -18.11 5.32 27.19
CA GLY A 641 -17.40 6.18 28.12
C GLY A 641 -16.46 5.46 29.08
N TYR A 642 -16.12 4.19 28.82
CA TYR A 642 -15.10 3.44 29.58
C TYR A 642 -13.77 4.22 29.63
N PHE A 643 -13.41 4.88 28.53
CA PHE A 643 -12.19 5.68 28.42
C PHE A 643 -12.38 7.16 28.81
N ARG A 644 -13.49 7.57 29.44
CA ARG A 644 -13.74 8.99 29.82
C ARG A 644 -12.77 9.46 30.90
N GLY A 645 -11.61 9.96 30.49
CA GLY A 645 -10.69 10.74 31.30
C GLY A 645 -9.83 9.96 32.32
N HIS A 646 -9.81 8.64 32.27
CA HIS A 646 -9.09 7.80 33.24
C HIS A 646 -7.99 6.98 32.57
N GLU A 647 -6.73 7.35 32.77
CA GLU A 647 -5.55 6.69 32.15
C GLU A 647 -5.45 5.19 32.47
N TRP A 648 -5.88 4.77 33.66
CA TRP A 648 -5.74 3.38 34.13
C TRP A 648 -6.49 2.36 33.24
N THR A 649 -7.55 2.78 32.57
CA THR A 649 -8.31 1.93 31.64
C THR A 649 -7.49 1.55 30.41
N PHE A 650 -6.61 2.46 29.95
CA PHE A 650 -5.64 2.19 28.90
C PHE A 650 -4.52 1.27 29.38
N TYR A 651 -4.03 1.48 30.61
CA TYR A 651 -3.01 0.63 31.23
C TYR A 651 -3.49 -0.83 31.38
N LEU A 652 -4.73 -1.03 31.83
CA LEU A 652 -5.33 -2.37 31.92
C LEU A 652 -5.53 -3.01 30.55
N SER A 653 -5.91 -2.22 29.55
CA SER A 653 -6.07 -2.69 28.16
C SER A 653 -4.72 -3.14 27.57
N ALA A 654 -3.65 -2.36 27.77
CA ALA A 654 -2.30 -2.71 27.33
C ALA A 654 -1.83 -4.03 27.98
N LEU A 655 -2.01 -4.18 29.29
CA LEU A 655 -1.70 -5.41 30.02
C LEU A 655 -2.49 -6.61 29.49
N SER A 656 -3.78 -6.42 29.19
CA SER A 656 -4.66 -7.49 28.68
C SER A 656 -4.28 -7.93 27.26
N ILE A 657 -3.92 -6.97 26.39
CA ILE A 657 -3.42 -7.24 25.03
C ILE A 657 -2.15 -8.09 25.12
N GLY A 658 -1.20 -7.66 25.95
CA GLY A 658 0.02 -8.41 26.21
C GLY A 658 -0.24 -9.80 26.77
N ALA A 659 -1.13 -9.95 27.74
CA ALA A 659 -1.44 -11.25 28.35
C ALA A 659 -1.98 -12.28 27.33
N LEU A 660 -2.87 -11.84 26.43
CA LEU A 660 -3.41 -12.72 25.40
C LEU A 660 -2.36 -13.10 24.35
N ALA A 661 -1.56 -12.13 23.88
CA ALA A 661 -0.47 -12.42 22.95
C ALA A 661 0.57 -13.38 23.57
N GLY A 662 0.97 -13.12 24.81
CA GLY A 662 1.97 -13.90 25.54
C GLY A 662 1.52 -15.32 25.87
N ALA A 663 0.21 -15.54 26.07
CA ALA A 663 -0.34 -16.88 26.26
C ALA A 663 -0.25 -17.77 24.99
N GLY A 664 -0.26 -17.16 23.79
CA GLY A 664 -0.14 -17.87 22.53
C GLY A 664 1.23 -18.51 22.30
N PHE A 665 2.31 -17.83 22.70
CA PHE A 665 3.70 -18.26 22.48
C PHE A 665 4.02 -19.66 23.04
N PRO A 666 3.82 -19.96 24.34
CA PRO A 666 4.15 -21.28 24.90
C PRO A 666 3.28 -22.41 24.32
N LEU A 667 2.02 -22.12 23.97
CA LEU A 667 1.11 -23.10 23.35
C LEU A 667 1.60 -23.48 21.94
N ALA A 668 1.95 -22.48 21.11
CA ALA A 668 2.49 -22.69 19.78
C ALA A 668 3.87 -23.36 19.81
N ALA A 669 4.73 -22.99 20.78
CA ALA A 669 6.06 -23.58 20.94
C ALA A 669 6.00 -25.07 21.27
N ARG A 670 5.06 -25.51 22.14
CA ARG A 670 4.83 -26.92 22.46
C ARG A 670 4.38 -27.73 21.24
N LEU A 671 3.44 -27.21 20.46
CA LEU A 671 2.97 -27.86 19.23
C LEU A 671 4.12 -28.09 18.23
N ARG A 672 5.06 -27.13 18.16
CA ARG A 672 6.25 -27.23 17.29
C ARG A 672 7.39 -28.08 17.85
N ARG A 673 7.51 -28.19 19.17
CA ARG A 673 8.56 -29.01 19.83
C ARG A 673 8.44 -30.50 19.52
N LEU A 674 7.26 -30.98 19.12
CA LEU A 674 6.97 -32.38 18.79
C LEU A 674 7.78 -32.96 17.60
N GLY A 675 8.88 -32.33 17.17
CA GLY A 675 9.79 -32.81 16.13
C GLY A 675 11.12 -32.04 15.98
N GLY A 676 11.58 -31.28 16.98
CA GLY A 676 12.81 -30.47 16.89
C GLY A 676 13.33 -29.96 18.23
N SER A 677 14.44 -29.20 18.20
CA SER A 677 15.01 -28.56 19.40
C SER A 677 14.15 -27.40 19.91
N GLU A 678 14.24 -27.10 21.21
CA GLU A 678 13.46 -26.03 21.84
C GLU A 678 13.79 -24.65 21.25
N GLY A 679 15.06 -24.38 20.94
CA GLY A 679 15.48 -23.16 20.23
C GLY A 679 14.92 -23.04 18.80
N ALA A 680 14.82 -24.14 18.04
CA ALA A 680 14.26 -24.12 16.69
C ALA A 680 12.73 -23.89 16.71
N ALA A 681 12.05 -24.46 17.70
CA ALA A 681 10.63 -24.20 17.93
C ALA A 681 10.41 -22.73 18.30
N ALA A 682 11.14 -22.21 19.30
CA ALA A 682 11.05 -20.83 19.74
C ALA A 682 11.33 -19.83 18.60
N GLY A 683 12.42 -20.03 17.84
CA GLY A 683 12.79 -19.14 16.73
C GLY A 683 11.75 -19.05 15.63
N SER A 684 11.08 -20.15 15.31
CA SER A 684 10.04 -20.13 14.29
C SER A 684 8.66 -19.69 14.79
N VAL A 685 8.32 -19.89 16.06
CA VAL A 685 7.09 -19.31 16.65
C VAL A 685 7.24 -17.80 16.74
N LEU A 686 8.37 -17.33 17.32
CA LEU A 686 8.68 -15.92 17.42
C LEU A 686 8.74 -15.29 16.04
N GLY A 687 9.43 -15.89 15.08
CA GLY A 687 9.46 -15.41 13.70
C GLY A 687 8.07 -15.26 13.08
N ALA A 688 7.16 -16.20 13.33
CA ALA A 688 5.78 -16.13 12.82
C ALA A 688 4.97 -15.01 13.49
N GLU A 689 5.07 -14.88 14.83
CA GLU A 689 4.47 -13.78 15.60
C GLU A 689 4.92 -12.42 15.05
N GLN A 690 6.22 -12.23 14.87
CA GLN A 690 6.79 -10.98 14.40
C GLN A 690 6.38 -10.65 12.97
N LEU A 691 6.37 -11.63 12.05
CA LEU A 691 5.85 -11.44 10.69
C LEU A 691 4.36 -11.03 10.68
N GLY A 692 3.58 -11.61 11.60
CA GLY A 692 2.23 -11.15 11.89
C GLY A 692 2.19 -9.68 12.30
N GLY A 693 3.03 -9.31 13.26
CA GLY A 693 3.19 -7.93 13.74
C GLY A 693 3.61 -6.96 12.63
N VAL A 694 4.47 -7.36 11.69
CA VAL A 694 4.82 -6.55 10.49
C VAL A 694 3.56 -6.18 9.71
N ALA A 695 2.70 -7.18 9.41
CA ALA A 695 1.45 -6.95 8.72
C ALA A 695 0.51 -6.06 9.56
N GLY A 696 0.41 -6.31 10.88
CA GLY A 696 -0.37 -5.49 11.81
C GLY A 696 0.06 -4.03 11.82
N ALA A 697 1.37 -3.75 11.84
CA ALA A 697 1.93 -2.40 11.87
C ALA A 697 1.67 -1.63 10.56
N LEU A 698 1.99 -2.22 9.41
CA LEU A 698 1.80 -1.58 8.10
C LEU A 698 0.32 -1.35 7.79
N VAL A 699 -0.50 -2.38 8.00
CA VAL A 699 -1.91 -2.33 7.62
C VAL A 699 -2.70 -1.45 8.58
N THR A 700 -2.42 -1.49 9.89
CA THR A 700 -3.21 -0.72 10.86
C THR A 700 -2.84 0.75 10.87
N GLY A 701 -1.55 1.07 11.05
CA GLY A 701 -1.07 2.46 11.13
C GLY A 701 -1.13 3.19 9.80
N GLY A 702 -0.87 2.50 8.69
CA GLY A 702 -0.83 3.12 7.37
C GLY A 702 -2.16 3.16 6.60
N LEU A 703 -3.07 2.20 6.84
CA LEU A 703 -4.28 2.03 6.01
C LEU A 703 -5.58 1.97 6.83
N LEU A 704 -5.71 1.07 7.81
CA LEU A 704 -7.00 0.80 8.45
C LEU A 704 -7.50 1.96 9.30
N VAL A 705 -6.66 2.54 10.16
CA VAL A 705 -7.06 3.64 11.04
C VAL A 705 -7.38 4.91 10.24
N PRO A 706 -6.53 5.34 9.27
CA PRO A 706 -6.87 6.49 8.43
C PRO A 706 -8.15 6.29 7.60
N LEU A 707 -8.36 5.10 7.02
CA LEU A 707 -9.46 4.86 6.06
C LEU A 707 -10.79 4.51 6.73
N PHE A 708 -10.77 3.74 7.82
CA PHE A 708 -11.97 3.16 8.44
C PHE A 708 -12.16 3.58 9.90
N GLY A 709 -11.28 4.45 10.41
CA GLY A 709 -11.28 4.87 11.80
C GLY A 709 -10.87 3.75 12.76
N ILE A 710 -10.89 4.08 14.06
CA ILE A 710 -10.50 3.15 15.13
C ILE A 710 -11.44 1.93 15.18
N GLU A 711 -12.74 2.14 14.98
CA GLU A 711 -13.75 1.08 15.02
C GLU A 711 -13.60 0.08 13.87
N GLY A 712 -13.45 0.57 12.64
CA GLY A 712 -13.26 -0.26 11.46
C GLY A 712 -11.95 -1.06 11.53
N ALA A 713 -10.88 -0.41 11.99
CA ALA A 713 -9.59 -1.06 12.18
C ALA A 713 -9.64 -2.20 13.21
N GLY A 714 -10.28 -1.99 14.37
CA GLY A 714 -10.41 -3.02 15.40
C GLY A 714 -11.20 -4.23 14.91
N ARG A 715 -12.36 -4.01 14.29
CA ARG A 715 -13.18 -5.10 13.71
C ARG A 715 -12.43 -5.85 12.62
N ALA A 716 -11.71 -5.15 11.76
CA ALA A 716 -10.92 -5.78 10.69
C ALA A 716 -9.79 -6.65 11.25
N ALA A 717 -9.06 -6.18 12.27
CA ALA A 717 -8.01 -6.95 12.93
C ALA A 717 -8.56 -8.20 13.65
N GLY A 718 -9.68 -8.07 14.36
CA GLY A 718 -10.36 -9.20 15.01
C GLY A 718 -10.87 -10.24 14.01
N ALA A 719 -11.48 -9.80 12.91
CA ALA A 719 -11.93 -10.68 11.83
C ALA A 719 -10.75 -11.39 11.15
N ALA A 720 -9.65 -10.68 10.89
CA ALA A 720 -8.44 -11.26 10.32
C ALA A 720 -7.85 -12.36 11.22
N LEU A 721 -7.77 -12.12 12.54
CA LEU A 721 -7.33 -13.13 13.51
C LEU A 721 -8.22 -14.38 13.48
N ALA A 722 -9.55 -14.21 13.49
CA ALA A 722 -10.49 -15.32 13.44
C ALA A 722 -10.33 -16.15 12.15
N VAL A 723 -10.18 -15.48 11.01
CA VAL A 723 -9.98 -16.10 9.70
C VAL A 723 -8.64 -16.84 9.63
N LEU A 724 -7.56 -16.29 10.19
CA LEU A 724 -6.24 -16.93 10.26
C LEU A 724 -6.21 -18.18 11.16
N CYS A 725 -7.16 -18.30 12.11
CA CYS A 725 -7.29 -19.47 12.99
C CYS A 725 -8.11 -20.62 12.39
N LEU A 726 -8.84 -20.41 11.28
CA LEU A 726 -9.68 -21.43 10.65
C LEU A 726 -8.93 -22.72 10.27
N PRO A 727 -7.69 -22.69 9.74
CA PRO A 727 -6.94 -23.92 9.45
C PRO A 727 -6.61 -24.73 10.71
N LEU A 728 -6.32 -24.06 11.84
CA LEU A 728 -6.08 -24.74 13.12
C LEU A 728 -7.38 -25.37 13.65
N LEU A 729 -8.49 -24.65 13.55
CA LEU A 729 -9.83 -25.17 13.89
C LEU A 729 -10.17 -26.42 13.06
N GLN A 730 -9.90 -26.40 11.75
CA GLN A 730 -10.15 -27.54 10.87
C GLN A 730 -9.29 -28.76 11.25
N VAL A 731 -8.01 -28.54 11.57
CA VAL A 731 -7.09 -29.62 11.99
C VAL A 731 -7.56 -30.25 13.30
N GLU A 732 -7.94 -29.44 14.30
CA GLU A 732 -8.45 -29.97 15.58
C GLU A 732 -9.82 -30.63 15.41
N ALA A 733 -10.72 -30.09 14.58
CA ALA A 733 -12.03 -30.70 14.31
C ALA A 733 -11.91 -32.08 13.64
N ARG A 734 -10.88 -32.33 12.83
CA ARG A 734 -10.66 -33.62 12.16
C ARG A 734 -10.10 -34.71 13.04
N ARG A 735 -9.52 -34.34 14.18
CA ARG A 735 -9.20 -35.31 15.22
C ARG A 735 -10.47 -35.94 15.80
N LEU A 736 -11.64 -35.33 15.60
CA LEU A 736 -12.94 -35.89 15.96
C LEU A 736 -13.45 -36.76 14.80
N ASP A 737 -13.70 -38.05 15.05
CA ASP A 737 -13.88 -39.11 14.03
C ASP A 737 -15.03 -38.89 13.01
N ARG A 738 -15.98 -37.98 13.26
CA ARG A 738 -17.20 -37.79 12.44
C ARG A 738 -16.99 -37.12 11.07
N LEU A 739 -15.83 -36.51 10.79
CA LEU A 739 -15.58 -35.75 9.55
C LEU A 739 -14.74 -36.47 8.48
N ARG A 740 -14.30 -37.71 8.71
CA ARG A 740 -13.39 -38.45 7.79
C ARG A 740 -14.03 -38.84 6.45
N ALA A 741 -15.33 -39.12 6.41
CA ALA A 741 -15.99 -39.61 5.19
C ALA A 741 -16.08 -38.55 4.05
N TRP A 742 -16.24 -37.27 4.40
CA TRP A 742 -16.31 -36.18 3.41
C TRP A 742 -14.93 -35.80 2.84
N SER A 743 -13.84 -36.05 3.58
CA SER A 743 -12.48 -35.74 3.10
C SER A 743 -11.99 -36.70 2.03
N ASP A 744 -12.37 -37.97 2.09
CA ASP A 744 -11.90 -38.99 1.13
C ASP A 744 -12.48 -38.77 -0.28
N LEU A 745 -13.73 -38.28 -0.36
CA LEU A 745 -14.38 -37.93 -1.63
C LEU A 745 -13.75 -36.70 -2.31
N LEU A 746 -13.39 -35.68 -1.52
CA LEU A 746 -12.76 -34.44 -2.01
C LEU A 746 -11.26 -34.62 -2.32
N GLY A 747 -10.57 -35.48 -1.57
CA GLY A 747 -9.12 -35.70 -1.69
C GLY A 747 -8.67 -36.22 -3.06
N THR A 748 -9.48 -37.06 -3.72
CA THR A 748 -9.16 -37.62 -5.05
C THR A 748 -9.20 -36.57 -6.16
N ARG A 749 -10.22 -35.69 -6.18
CA ARG A 749 -10.33 -34.61 -7.18
C ARG A 749 -9.33 -33.49 -6.93
N LEU A 750 -9.08 -33.17 -5.68
CA LEU A 750 -8.20 -32.07 -5.30
C LEU A 750 -6.71 -32.46 -5.18
N SER A 751 -6.33 -33.69 -5.54
CA SER A 751 -4.95 -34.21 -5.46
C SER A 751 -3.89 -33.20 -5.94
N PRO A 752 -2.77 -32.98 -5.23
CA PRO A 752 -1.86 -31.90 -5.60
C PRO A 752 -1.27 -32.04 -7.00
N ALA A 753 -1.00 -30.90 -7.64
CA ALA A 753 -0.41 -30.86 -8.97
C ALA A 753 1.12 -30.92 -8.85
N GLY A 754 1.68 -32.09 -9.15
CA GLY A 754 3.14 -32.29 -9.13
C GLY A 754 3.77 -32.43 -7.74
N PRO A 755 5.12 -32.39 -7.67
CA PRO A 755 5.89 -32.78 -6.49
C PRO A 755 5.90 -31.73 -5.34
N TYR A 756 5.39 -30.51 -5.57
CA TYR A 756 5.42 -29.40 -4.61
C TYR A 756 4.01 -28.86 -4.29
N PRO A 757 3.15 -29.65 -3.60
CA PRO A 757 1.75 -29.31 -3.32
C PRO A 757 1.56 -27.92 -2.71
N GLY A 758 2.34 -27.58 -1.69
CA GLY A 758 2.21 -26.31 -0.97
C GLY A 758 2.55 -25.09 -1.82
N ALA A 759 3.62 -25.18 -2.62
CA ALA A 759 4.06 -24.09 -3.50
C ALA A 759 3.03 -23.83 -4.60
N THR A 760 2.43 -24.89 -5.16
CA THR A 760 1.39 -24.75 -6.18
C THR A 760 0.14 -24.06 -5.64
N TRP A 761 -0.38 -24.49 -4.48
CA TRP A 761 -1.55 -23.85 -3.87
C TRP A 761 -1.27 -22.39 -3.48
N ALA A 762 -0.05 -22.09 -3.00
CA ALA A 762 0.36 -20.72 -2.71
C ALA A 762 0.38 -19.84 -3.97
N LEU A 763 0.96 -20.33 -5.07
CA LEU A 763 1.02 -19.60 -6.35
C LEU A 763 -0.38 -19.37 -6.95
N VAL A 764 -1.24 -20.39 -6.93
CA VAL A 764 -2.62 -20.27 -7.42
C VAL A 764 -3.42 -19.31 -6.53
N GLY A 765 -3.29 -19.41 -5.21
CA GLY A 765 -3.92 -18.48 -4.27
C GLY A 765 -3.48 -17.04 -4.49
N LEU A 766 -2.17 -16.81 -4.66
CA LEU A 766 -1.61 -15.49 -4.95
C LEU A 766 -2.16 -14.93 -6.27
N LEU A 767 -2.22 -15.73 -7.32
CA LEU A 767 -2.78 -15.35 -8.61
C LEU A 767 -4.27 -14.99 -8.53
N LEU A 768 -5.08 -15.83 -7.85
CA LEU A 768 -6.51 -15.57 -7.66
C LEU A 768 -6.73 -14.32 -6.82
N ALA A 769 -5.97 -14.14 -5.75
CA ALA A 769 -6.01 -12.95 -4.92
C ALA A 769 -5.65 -11.70 -5.75
N ALA A 770 -4.53 -11.72 -6.48
CA ALA A 770 -4.09 -10.61 -7.30
C ALA A 770 -5.09 -10.26 -8.42
N GLY A 771 -5.66 -11.25 -9.10
CA GLY A 771 -6.64 -11.02 -10.15
C GLY A 771 -7.98 -10.51 -9.63
N ALA A 772 -8.46 -11.05 -8.51
CA ALA A 772 -9.68 -10.56 -7.87
C ALA A 772 -9.47 -9.14 -7.32
N MET A 773 -8.26 -8.85 -6.86
CA MET A 773 -7.86 -7.54 -6.37
C MET A 773 -7.77 -6.50 -7.49
N HIS A 774 -7.14 -6.85 -8.61
CA HIS A 774 -7.12 -6.05 -9.83
C HIS A 774 -8.54 -5.68 -10.26
N ARG A 775 -9.47 -6.65 -10.31
CA ARG A 775 -10.88 -6.38 -10.65
C ARG A 775 -11.57 -5.43 -9.68
N LEU A 776 -11.34 -5.61 -8.39
CA LEU A 776 -12.01 -4.82 -7.37
C LEU A 776 -11.54 -3.36 -7.43
N VAL A 777 -10.24 -3.17 -7.70
CA VAL A 777 -9.63 -1.86 -7.92
C VAL A 777 -10.05 -1.23 -9.24
N SER A 778 -10.04 -1.98 -10.36
CA SER A 778 -10.37 -1.47 -11.68
C SER A 778 -11.86 -1.17 -11.87
N ARG A 779 -12.75 -1.80 -11.08
CA ARG A 779 -14.18 -1.43 -11.01
C ARG A 779 -14.39 0.01 -10.53
N GLY A 780 -13.45 0.57 -9.76
CA GLY A 780 -13.48 1.97 -9.32
C GLY A 780 -13.12 2.98 -10.43
N GLU A 781 -12.49 2.53 -11.52
CA GLU A 781 -12.06 3.41 -12.63
C GLU A 781 -13.23 3.77 -13.57
N GLY A 782 -14.38 3.08 -13.46
CA GLY A 782 -15.47 3.15 -14.44
C GLY A 782 -16.41 4.37 -14.38
N LYS A 783 -16.16 5.39 -13.54
CA LYS A 783 -17.07 6.56 -13.43
C LYS A 783 -16.40 7.93 -13.37
N ILE A 784 -15.08 8.01 -13.49
CA ILE A 784 -14.35 9.29 -13.57
C ILE A 784 -13.49 9.28 -14.84
N PHE A 785 -14.12 9.14 -16.00
CA PHE A 785 -13.51 9.64 -17.24
C PHE A 785 -13.92 11.10 -17.39
N ALA A 786 -13.42 11.95 -16.48
CA ALA A 786 -13.19 13.33 -16.86
C ALA A 786 -12.23 13.26 -18.05
N ALA A 787 -12.56 13.90 -19.18
CA ALA A 787 -11.69 13.92 -20.35
C ALA A 787 -10.26 14.26 -19.88
N PRO A 788 -9.26 13.39 -20.10
CA PRO A 788 -7.91 13.71 -19.68
C PRO A 788 -7.52 15.03 -20.35
N ALA A 789 -7.04 15.99 -19.57
CA ALA A 789 -6.39 17.17 -20.11
C ALA A 789 -5.16 16.68 -20.91
N TYR A 790 -5.22 16.69 -22.24
CA TYR A 790 -4.09 16.29 -23.06
C TYR A 790 -3.03 17.38 -23.00
N SER A 791 -1.76 17.00 -22.84
CA SER A 791 -0.67 17.99 -22.86
C SER A 791 -0.59 18.67 -24.22
N GLU A 792 -0.20 19.95 -24.24
CA GLU A 792 -0.01 20.69 -25.50
C GLU A 792 0.98 20.00 -26.44
N THR A 793 2.02 19.36 -25.89
CA THR A 793 3.01 18.58 -26.66
C THR A 793 2.38 17.39 -27.40
N LEU A 794 1.42 16.72 -26.76
CA LEU A 794 0.71 15.59 -27.34
C LEU A 794 -0.29 16.06 -28.40
N LEU A 795 -1.04 17.13 -28.11
CA LEU A 795 -1.94 17.77 -29.08
C LEU A 795 -1.18 18.27 -30.30
N ALA A 796 -0.01 18.90 -30.11
CA ALA A 796 0.86 19.34 -31.19
C ALA A 796 1.38 18.18 -32.04
N SER A 797 1.53 16.97 -31.48
CA SER A 797 1.98 15.79 -32.25
C SER A 797 0.97 15.31 -33.30
N VAL A 798 -0.33 15.59 -33.11
CA VAL A 798 -1.39 15.21 -34.07
C VAL A 798 -1.93 16.41 -34.85
N GLY A 799 -2.06 17.57 -34.20
CA GLY A 799 -2.66 18.78 -34.75
C GLY A 799 -1.65 19.82 -35.20
N GLY A 800 -0.34 19.67 -34.94
CA GLY A 800 0.70 20.66 -35.24
C GLY A 800 0.86 21.76 -34.18
N PRO A 801 1.89 22.62 -34.27
CA PRO A 801 2.12 23.70 -33.31
C PRO A 801 0.97 24.72 -33.28
N GLY A 802 0.65 25.23 -32.09
CA GLY A 802 -0.40 26.21 -31.86
C GLY A 802 -0.93 26.15 -30.43
N ARG A 803 -1.77 27.13 -30.06
CA ARG A 803 -2.45 27.15 -28.75
C ARG A 803 -3.73 26.33 -28.82
N TYR A 804 -3.99 25.51 -27.81
CA TYR A 804 -5.18 24.65 -27.77
C TYR A 804 -6.11 25.08 -26.64
N GLU A 805 -7.38 25.32 -26.96
CA GLU A 805 -8.42 25.65 -25.98
C GLU A 805 -9.42 24.50 -25.86
N PHE A 806 -9.70 24.08 -24.62
CA PHE A 806 -10.60 22.96 -24.34
C PHE A 806 -12.05 23.43 -24.28
N LEU A 807 -12.95 22.71 -24.95
CA LEU A 807 -14.39 22.94 -24.96
C LEU A 807 -15.15 21.62 -24.73
N GLU A 808 -16.19 21.66 -23.89
CA GLU A 808 -16.96 20.47 -23.51
C GLU A 808 -18.08 20.09 -24.51
N LYS A 809 -18.59 21.06 -25.28
CA LYS A 809 -19.72 20.87 -26.22
C LYS A 809 -19.27 21.13 -27.65
N PRO A 810 -19.74 20.38 -28.66
CA PRO A 810 -20.79 19.35 -28.62
C PRO A 810 -20.34 18.02 -27.98
N PHE A 811 -19.04 17.82 -27.85
CA PHE A 811 -18.38 16.77 -27.08
C PHE A 811 -17.00 17.31 -26.64
N PRO A 812 -16.31 16.67 -25.68
CA PRO A 812 -14.99 17.13 -25.22
C PRO A 812 -13.95 17.19 -26.35
N HIS A 813 -13.48 18.39 -26.71
CA HIS A 813 -12.52 18.61 -27.80
C HIS A 813 -11.62 19.83 -27.54
N TYR A 814 -10.58 19.97 -28.34
CA TYR A 814 -9.62 21.06 -28.29
C TYR A 814 -9.63 21.82 -29.62
N VAL A 815 -9.90 23.12 -29.57
CA VAL A 815 -9.80 23.99 -30.74
C VAL A 815 -8.38 24.52 -30.83
N ARG A 816 -7.75 24.37 -31.99
CA ARG A 816 -6.41 24.89 -32.25
C ARG A 816 -6.52 26.33 -32.75
N THR A 817 -5.77 27.24 -32.16
CA THR A 817 -5.59 28.62 -32.63
C THR A 817 -4.16 28.79 -33.14
N THR A 818 -4.02 29.26 -34.37
CA THR A 818 -2.73 29.53 -35.00
C THR A 818 -2.14 30.85 -34.50
N ASP A 819 -0.82 31.06 -34.66
CA ASP A 819 -0.13 32.31 -34.25
C ASP A 819 -0.72 33.57 -34.92
N ALA A 820 -1.48 33.41 -36.02
CA ALA A 820 -2.22 34.46 -36.70
C ALA A 820 -3.64 34.73 -36.13
N GLY A 821 -4.00 34.12 -34.99
CA GLY A 821 -5.30 34.28 -34.35
C GLY A 821 -6.48 33.61 -35.09
N LYS A 822 -6.21 32.84 -36.15
CA LYS A 822 -7.23 32.10 -36.92
C LYS A 822 -7.43 30.69 -36.36
N PRO A 823 -8.66 30.13 -36.40
CA PRO A 823 -8.88 28.73 -36.09
C PRO A 823 -7.99 27.85 -36.98
N GLY A 824 -7.51 26.75 -36.44
CA GLY A 824 -6.61 25.83 -37.13
C GLY A 824 -7.21 24.44 -37.28
N GLY A 825 -8.46 24.23 -36.87
CA GLY A 825 -9.10 22.92 -36.77
C GLY A 825 -9.26 22.44 -35.32
N ALA A 826 -9.59 21.16 -35.15
CA ALA A 826 -9.94 20.58 -33.86
C ALA A 826 -9.20 19.26 -33.60
N ALA A 827 -8.82 19.02 -32.34
CA ALA A 827 -8.24 17.78 -31.85
C ALA A 827 -9.13 17.17 -30.76
N PHE A 828 -9.31 15.85 -30.77
CA PHE A 828 -10.22 15.16 -29.84
C PHE A 828 -9.87 13.68 -29.72
N GLY A 829 -10.29 13.07 -28.61
CA GLY A 829 -10.24 11.62 -28.44
C GLY A 829 -11.43 10.94 -29.12
N SER A 830 -11.24 9.72 -29.63
CA SER A 830 -12.30 8.95 -30.31
C SER A 830 -13.35 8.37 -29.37
N MET A 831 -13.05 8.22 -28.07
CA MET A 831 -13.91 7.50 -27.12
C MET A 831 -15.33 8.08 -26.96
N PRO A 832 -15.54 9.40 -26.85
CA PRO A 832 -16.88 9.98 -26.76
C PRO A 832 -17.73 9.80 -28.02
N LEU A 833 -17.09 9.51 -29.16
CA LEU A 833 -17.70 9.51 -30.48
C LEU A 833 -17.93 8.11 -31.05
N ALA A 834 -17.02 7.18 -30.73
CA ALA A 834 -16.91 5.88 -31.38
C ALA A 834 -16.50 4.76 -30.41
N GLY A 835 -16.70 4.96 -29.10
CA GLY A 835 -16.32 4.00 -28.07
C GLY A 835 -17.09 2.67 -28.09
N ASP A 836 -18.20 2.60 -28.84
CA ASP A 836 -19.01 1.39 -29.07
C ASP A 836 -18.46 0.48 -30.18
N ILE A 837 -17.52 0.96 -31.01
CA ILE A 837 -16.93 0.15 -32.08
C ILE A 837 -15.80 -0.72 -31.51
N GLU A 838 -15.95 -2.05 -31.62
CA GLU A 838 -14.96 -3.00 -31.11
C GLU A 838 -14.02 -3.57 -32.18
N GLY A 839 -12.72 -3.68 -31.82
CA GLY A 839 -11.71 -4.44 -32.55
C GLY A 839 -11.62 -5.91 -32.09
N TYR A 840 -10.50 -6.58 -32.38
CA TYR A 840 -10.29 -7.98 -31.98
C TYR A 840 -10.18 -8.13 -30.46
N GLY A 841 -9.54 -7.17 -29.78
CA GLY A 841 -9.35 -7.14 -28.33
C GLY A 841 -10.23 -6.13 -27.56
N GLY A 842 -11.12 -5.39 -28.22
CA GLY A 842 -11.98 -4.35 -27.63
C GLY A 842 -11.88 -2.99 -28.34
N PRO A 843 -12.40 -1.89 -27.75
CA PRO A 843 -12.40 -0.57 -28.37
C PRO A 843 -10.98 0.02 -28.49
N LEU A 844 -10.76 0.87 -29.50
CA LEU A 844 -9.51 1.57 -29.75
C LEU A 844 -9.66 3.05 -29.42
N HIS A 845 -8.81 3.57 -28.52
CA HIS A 845 -8.76 4.99 -28.20
C HIS A 845 -7.70 5.66 -29.08
N LEU A 846 -8.16 6.46 -30.03
CA LEU A 846 -7.33 7.26 -30.92
C LEU A 846 -7.43 8.73 -30.53
N LEU A 847 -6.30 9.42 -30.49
CA LEU A 847 -6.26 10.88 -30.51
C LEU A 847 -6.17 11.30 -31.97
N MET A 848 -7.07 12.18 -32.39
CA MET A 848 -7.20 12.59 -33.79
C MET A 848 -7.27 14.12 -33.89
N ALA A 849 -6.72 14.67 -34.98
CA ALA A 849 -6.90 16.07 -35.35
C ALA A 849 -7.42 16.22 -36.79
N VAL A 850 -8.32 17.17 -36.99
CA VAL A 850 -8.89 17.54 -38.30
C VAL A 850 -8.66 19.02 -38.58
N SER A 851 -8.45 19.36 -39.85
CA SER A 851 -8.28 20.74 -40.32
C SER A 851 -9.62 21.45 -40.47
N GLU A 852 -9.61 22.78 -40.66
CA GLU A 852 -10.81 23.56 -40.97
C GLU A 852 -11.57 23.06 -42.22
N ALA A 853 -10.85 22.47 -43.17
CA ALA A 853 -11.44 21.89 -44.39
C ALA A 853 -11.91 20.44 -44.20
N GLY A 854 -11.94 19.90 -42.97
CA GLY A 854 -12.37 18.54 -42.67
C GLY A 854 -11.37 17.45 -43.06
N ARG A 855 -10.10 17.81 -43.35
CA ARG A 855 -9.05 16.83 -43.67
C ARG A 855 -8.36 16.32 -42.41
N ILE A 856 -7.97 15.06 -42.41
CA ILE A 856 -7.28 14.44 -41.28
C ILE A 856 -5.83 14.94 -41.21
N LEU A 857 -5.46 15.58 -40.10
CA LEU A 857 -4.11 16.14 -39.87
C LEU A 857 -3.15 15.11 -39.28
N GLY A 858 -3.63 14.29 -38.36
CA GLY A 858 -2.83 13.28 -37.67
C GLY A 858 -3.69 12.43 -36.74
N LEU A 859 -3.21 11.20 -36.52
CA LEU A 859 -3.79 10.30 -35.53
C LEU A 859 -2.67 9.66 -34.72
N ARG A 860 -3.01 9.28 -33.49
CA ARG A 860 -2.14 8.52 -32.60
C ARG A 860 -2.94 7.54 -31.79
N LEU A 861 -2.38 6.34 -31.57
CA LEU A 861 -3.01 5.37 -30.69
C LEU A 861 -2.71 5.76 -29.24
N MET A 862 -3.76 6.09 -28.47
CA MET A 862 -3.63 6.43 -27.06
C MET A 862 -3.68 5.19 -26.18
N GLU A 863 -4.67 4.33 -26.45
CA GLU A 863 -4.87 3.10 -25.68
C GLU A 863 -5.51 2.04 -26.58
N SER A 864 -5.09 0.79 -26.39
CA SER A 864 -5.63 -0.36 -27.12
C SER A 864 -5.64 -1.60 -26.25
N ARG A 865 -6.67 -2.41 -26.47
CA ARG A 865 -6.80 -3.73 -25.85
C ARG A 865 -6.46 -4.89 -26.78
N GLU A 866 -5.87 -4.58 -27.93
CA GLU A 866 -5.46 -5.56 -28.91
C GLU A 866 -4.24 -6.38 -28.46
N THR A 867 -4.05 -7.53 -29.10
CA THR A 867 -2.81 -8.30 -28.98
C THR A 867 -1.66 -7.46 -29.53
N PRO A 868 -0.60 -7.15 -28.75
CA PRO A 868 0.46 -6.24 -29.19
C PRO A 868 1.13 -6.65 -30.52
N ALA A 869 1.23 -7.95 -30.80
CA ALA A 869 1.74 -8.46 -32.08
C ALA A 869 0.89 -8.06 -33.31
N TYR A 870 -0.42 -7.89 -33.13
CA TYR A 870 -1.32 -7.49 -34.23
C TYR A 870 -1.27 -5.99 -34.53
N ILE A 871 -0.93 -5.17 -33.54
CA ILE A 871 -0.80 -3.71 -33.68
C ILE A 871 0.65 -3.25 -33.81
N GLU A 872 1.59 -4.18 -33.97
CA GLU A 872 2.98 -3.85 -34.26
C GLU A 872 3.06 -3.09 -35.59
N GLY A 873 3.49 -1.83 -35.53
CA GLY A 873 3.51 -0.92 -36.69
C GLY A 873 2.20 -0.14 -36.95
N ILE A 874 1.21 -0.19 -36.04
CA ILE A 874 -0.06 0.53 -36.20
C ILE A 874 0.13 2.05 -36.36
N GLU A 875 1.10 2.67 -35.68
CA GLU A 875 1.35 4.12 -35.80
C GLU A 875 1.76 4.50 -37.23
N GLY A 876 2.63 3.69 -37.86
CA GLY A 876 3.00 3.89 -39.27
C GLY A 876 1.84 3.67 -40.24
N TRP A 877 0.92 2.76 -39.90
CA TRP A 877 -0.30 2.52 -40.67
C TRP A 877 -1.33 3.66 -40.49
N LEU A 878 -1.52 4.15 -39.27
CA LEU A 878 -2.37 5.30 -38.96
C LEU A 878 -1.89 6.57 -39.68
N GLY A 879 -0.58 6.72 -39.88
CA GLY A 879 -0.01 7.79 -40.69
C GLY A 879 -0.55 7.86 -42.12
N ARG A 880 -1.04 6.76 -42.68
CA ARG A 880 -1.63 6.71 -44.05
C ARG A 880 -2.99 7.39 -44.16
N PHE A 881 -3.67 7.66 -43.03
CA PHE A 881 -4.92 8.41 -43.04
C PHE A 881 -4.70 9.93 -43.18
N ARG A 882 -3.46 10.40 -42.99
CA ARG A 882 -3.13 11.83 -43.08
C ARG A 882 -3.42 12.37 -44.49
N GLY A 883 -4.18 13.46 -44.56
CA GLY A 883 -4.58 14.12 -45.80
C GLY A 883 -5.88 13.60 -46.44
N LEU A 884 -6.42 12.47 -45.95
CA LEU A 884 -7.74 11.99 -46.37
C LEU A 884 -8.84 13.00 -45.99
N ASP A 885 -9.88 13.02 -46.81
CA ASP A 885 -11.08 13.82 -46.59
C ASP A 885 -11.98 13.11 -45.56
N GLY A 886 -12.05 13.68 -44.34
CA GLY A 886 -12.82 13.14 -43.23
C GLY A 886 -14.34 13.35 -43.37
N THR A 887 -14.79 14.08 -44.39
CA THR A 887 -16.22 14.26 -44.69
C THR A 887 -16.79 13.13 -45.53
N ARG A 888 -15.94 12.32 -46.18
CA ARG A 888 -16.33 11.20 -47.05
C ARG A 888 -16.16 9.83 -46.36
N PRO A 889 -16.86 8.77 -46.81
CA PRO A 889 -16.68 7.41 -46.28
C PRO A 889 -15.25 6.88 -46.47
N ILE A 890 -14.61 6.45 -45.38
CA ILE A 890 -13.29 5.79 -45.41
C ILE A 890 -13.47 4.27 -45.29
N ARG A 891 -13.03 3.50 -46.30
CA ARG A 891 -13.16 2.03 -46.33
C ARG A 891 -11.82 1.33 -46.57
N ILE A 892 -11.70 0.19 -45.92
CA ILE A 892 -10.59 -0.74 -46.13
C ILE A 892 -10.68 -1.36 -47.53
N GLY A 893 -9.58 -1.38 -48.27
CA GLY A 893 -9.46 -1.93 -49.63
C GLY A 893 -9.89 -0.99 -50.76
N ARG A 894 -10.32 0.24 -50.44
CA ARG A 894 -10.53 1.32 -51.41
C ARG A 894 -9.64 2.52 -51.11
N GLU A 895 -9.85 3.16 -49.97
CA GLU A 895 -9.11 4.36 -49.58
C GLU A 895 -7.85 4.03 -48.78
N ILE A 896 -7.83 2.88 -48.09
CA ILE A 896 -6.67 2.41 -47.32
C ILE A 896 -6.61 0.89 -47.24
N ASP A 897 -5.41 0.31 -47.34
CA ASP A 897 -5.22 -1.13 -47.16
C ASP A 897 -5.31 -1.54 -45.68
N ALA A 898 -5.74 -2.79 -45.42
CA ALA A 898 -5.70 -3.35 -44.06
C ALA A 898 -4.26 -3.57 -43.57
N LEU A 899 -4.05 -3.44 -42.26
CA LEU A 899 -2.79 -3.86 -41.63
C LEU A 899 -2.67 -5.39 -41.70
N THR A 900 -1.56 -5.87 -42.29
CA THR A 900 -1.31 -7.31 -42.49
C THR A 900 -1.38 -8.08 -41.18
N GLY A 901 -2.27 -9.08 -41.13
CA GLY A 901 -2.49 -9.92 -39.96
C GLY A 901 -3.50 -9.39 -38.94
N ALA A 902 -4.00 -8.16 -39.11
CA ALA A 902 -4.89 -7.48 -38.16
C ALA A 902 -6.18 -7.00 -38.82
N THR A 903 -6.84 -7.87 -39.60
CA THR A 903 -8.01 -7.49 -40.42
C THR A 903 -9.18 -6.96 -39.59
N VAL A 904 -9.49 -7.56 -38.44
CA VAL A 904 -10.58 -7.10 -37.55
C VAL A 904 -10.24 -5.71 -36.97
N THR A 905 -9.05 -5.58 -36.40
CA THR A 905 -8.55 -4.33 -35.81
C THR A 905 -8.47 -3.19 -36.81
N SER A 906 -7.99 -3.46 -38.03
CA SER A 906 -7.88 -2.44 -39.10
C SER A 906 -9.25 -1.93 -39.53
N GLU A 907 -10.24 -2.82 -39.61
CA GLU A 907 -11.61 -2.47 -39.99
C GLU A 907 -12.28 -1.65 -38.88
N ALA A 908 -12.12 -2.04 -37.62
CA ALA A 908 -12.61 -1.29 -36.47
C ALA A 908 -11.97 0.11 -36.40
N ALA A 909 -10.64 0.20 -36.55
CA ALA A 909 -9.91 1.47 -36.57
C ALA A 909 -10.41 2.39 -37.69
N ALA A 910 -10.59 1.88 -38.92
CA ALA A 910 -11.11 2.66 -40.04
C ALA A 910 -12.52 3.21 -39.76
N ARG A 911 -13.41 2.41 -39.16
CA ARG A 911 -14.76 2.86 -38.77
C ARG A 911 -14.72 3.91 -37.65
N ILE A 912 -13.83 3.75 -36.68
CA ILE A 912 -13.62 4.73 -35.60
C ILE A 912 -13.16 6.06 -36.18
N VAL A 913 -12.19 6.03 -37.10
CA VAL A 913 -11.70 7.24 -37.79
C VAL A 913 -12.81 7.88 -38.61
N ASP A 914 -13.54 7.11 -39.42
CA ASP A 914 -14.66 7.61 -40.25
C ASP A 914 -15.72 8.31 -39.39
N ARG A 915 -16.19 7.66 -38.32
CA ARG A 915 -17.23 8.21 -37.44
C ARG A 915 -16.74 9.44 -36.68
N SER A 916 -15.51 9.39 -36.14
CA SER A 916 -14.97 10.49 -35.33
C SER A 916 -14.66 11.72 -36.18
N ALA A 917 -14.14 11.52 -37.41
CA ALA A 917 -13.91 12.59 -38.37
C ALA A 917 -15.20 13.34 -38.74
N LYS A 918 -16.27 12.59 -39.02
CA LYS A 918 -17.58 13.14 -39.40
C LYS A 918 -18.26 13.87 -38.26
N ALA A 919 -18.21 13.32 -37.04
CA ALA A 919 -18.76 13.99 -35.87
C ALA A 919 -18.07 15.33 -35.58
N ALA A 920 -16.77 15.43 -35.80
CA ALA A 920 -16.05 16.69 -35.70
C ALA A 920 -16.34 17.64 -36.87
N ALA A 921 -16.45 17.14 -38.09
CA ALA A 921 -16.81 17.94 -39.26
C ALA A 921 -18.20 18.58 -39.10
N ASP A 922 -19.21 17.80 -38.70
CA ASP A 922 -20.60 18.26 -38.54
C ASP A 922 -20.79 19.10 -37.27
N GLY A 923 -20.22 18.64 -36.14
CA GLY A 923 -20.48 19.23 -34.82
C GLY A 923 -19.57 20.39 -34.43
N VAL A 924 -18.32 20.40 -34.90
CA VAL A 924 -17.30 21.40 -34.51
C VAL A 924 -17.00 22.38 -35.64
N LEU A 925 -16.90 21.89 -36.88
CA LEU A 925 -16.48 22.71 -38.03
C LEU A 925 -17.65 23.24 -38.88
N GLY A 926 -18.87 22.79 -38.65
CA GLY A 926 -20.05 23.19 -39.42
C GLY A 926 -20.04 22.72 -40.88
N LEU A 927 -19.23 21.71 -41.21
CA LEU A 927 -19.19 21.09 -42.54
C LEU A 927 -20.35 20.08 -42.66
N LYS A 928 -20.76 19.75 -43.89
CA LYS A 928 -21.75 18.68 -44.14
C LYS A 928 -21.03 17.40 -44.56
N SER A 929 -21.06 16.38 -43.70
CA SER A 929 -20.50 15.08 -44.02
C SER A 929 -21.45 14.19 -44.85
N GLU A 930 -20.86 13.32 -45.67
CA GLU A 930 -21.61 12.28 -46.37
C GLU A 930 -22.00 11.17 -45.40
N ARG A 931 -23.28 10.78 -45.44
CA ARG A 931 -23.79 9.68 -44.62
C ARG A 931 -23.06 8.38 -45.00
N THR A 932 -22.32 7.81 -44.05
CA THR A 932 -21.83 6.44 -44.22
C THR A 932 -23.06 5.53 -44.21
N PRO A 933 -23.36 4.77 -45.27
CA PRO A 933 -24.36 3.72 -45.19
C PRO A 933 -23.97 2.81 -44.00
N PRO A 934 -24.90 2.31 -43.17
CA PRO A 934 -24.55 1.36 -42.13
C PRO A 934 -23.82 0.20 -42.83
N GLY A 935 -22.50 0.17 -42.67
CA GLY A 935 -21.69 -0.93 -43.16
C GLY A 935 -22.25 -2.14 -42.46
N GLY A 936 -22.80 -3.10 -43.21
CA GLY A 936 -23.45 -4.25 -42.64
C GLY A 936 -22.52 -4.82 -41.58
N ALA A 937 -22.98 -4.85 -40.33
CA ALA A 937 -22.27 -5.53 -39.25
C ALA A 937 -21.79 -6.84 -39.86
N VAL A 938 -20.48 -7.03 -39.99
CA VAL A 938 -19.97 -8.14 -40.78
C VAL A 938 -20.42 -9.40 -40.05
N ARG A 939 -21.54 -9.99 -40.47
CA ARG A 939 -22.01 -11.30 -39.99
C ARG A 939 -21.07 -12.32 -40.60
N ARG A 940 -19.85 -12.40 -40.04
CA ARG A 940 -18.77 -13.30 -40.44
C ARG A 940 -19.06 -14.77 -40.17
N ALA A 941 -20.22 -15.09 -39.58
CA ALA A 941 -20.73 -16.46 -39.50
C ALA A 941 -20.87 -17.13 -40.88
N GLY A 942 -20.94 -16.36 -41.97
CA GLY A 942 -20.91 -16.87 -43.35
C GLY A 942 -19.53 -16.97 -44.01
N SER A 943 -18.44 -16.56 -43.35
CA SER A 943 -17.11 -16.55 -43.97
C SER A 943 -16.54 -17.97 -44.16
N PRO A 944 -15.81 -18.26 -45.27
CA PRO A 944 -15.18 -19.56 -45.48
C PRO A 944 -14.22 -19.96 -44.35
N ARG A 945 -13.55 -18.97 -43.74
CA ARG A 945 -12.66 -19.17 -42.57
C ARG A 945 -13.42 -19.67 -41.34
N PHE A 946 -14.61 -19.14 -41.08
CA PHE A 946 -15.45 -19.57 -39.96
C PHE A 946 -15.91 -21.01 -40.13
N TRP A 947 -16.44 -21.37 -41.31
CA TRP A 947 -16.91 -22.73 -41.58
C TRP A 947 -15.77 -23.76 -41.60
N ALA A 948 -14.61 -23.40 -42.15
CA ALA A 948 -13.42 -24.25 -42.08
C ALA A 948 -13.00 -24.53 -40.63
N LEU A 949 -13.04 -23.52 -39.76
CA LEU A 949 -12.74 -23.67 -38.33
C LEU A 949 -13.80 -24.52 -37.62
N ALA A 950 -15.09 -24.31 -37.90
CA ALA A 950 -16.19 -25.07 -37.31
C ALA A 950 -16.15 -26.56 -37.66
N LEU A 951 -15.93 -26.88 -38.95
CA LEU A 951 -15.78 -28.26 -39.41
C LEU A 951 -14.54 -28.92 -38.81
N PHE A 952 -13.43 -28.18 -38.70
CA PHE A 952 -12.21 -28.66 -38.05
C PHE A 952 -12.41 -28.99 -36.55
N LEU A 953 -13.12 -28.12 -35.82
CA LEU A 953 -13.47 -28.36 -34.42
C LEU A 953 -14.48 -29.50 -34.27
N ALA A 954 -15.40 -29.71 -35.23
CA ALA A 954 -16.29 -30.87 -35.21
C ALA A 954 -15.55 -32.20 -35.44
N ALA A 955 -14.54 -32.20 -36.32
CA ALA A 955 -13.69 -33.38 -36.59
C ALA A 955 -12.85 -33.83 -35.37
N PHE A 956 -12.70 -32.97 -34.35
CA PHE A 956 -12.05 -33.31 -33.09
C PHE A 956 -12.67 -34.54 -32.41
N PHE A 957 -14.00 -34.59 -32.28
CA PHE A 957 -14.70 -35.62 -31.49
C PHE A 957 -14.43 -37.06 -31.97
N PRO A 958 -14.61 -37.41 -33.26
CA PRO A 958 -14.32 -38.76 -33.75
C PRO A 958 -12.83 -39.10 -33.65
N VAL A 959 -11.92 -38.13 -33.89
CA VAL A 959 -10.47 -38.35 -33.81
C VAL A 959 -10.02 -38.57 -32.37
N PHE A 960 -10.48 -37.75 -31.42
CA PHE A 960 -10.10 -37.82 -30.02
C PHE A 960 -10.59 -39.10 -29.34
N LEU A 961 -11.84 -39.51 -29.62
CA LEU A 961 -12.45 -40.69 -29.02
C LEU A 961 -12.02 -42.00 -29.70
N ARG A 962 -12.01 -42.06 -31.05
CA ARG A 962 -11.84 -43.31 -31.83
C ARG A 962 -10.70 -43.30 -32.86
N GLY A 963 -10.04 -42.17 -33.10
CA GLY A 963 -8.91 -42.06 -34.05
C GLY A 963 -7.63 -42.83 -33.65
N GLY A 964 -7.01 -43.49 -34.63
CA GLY A 964 -5.68 -44.10 -34.49
C GLY A 964 -4.55 -43.05 -34.61
N ARG A 965 -3.29 -43.51 -34.51
CA ARG A 965 -2.11 -42.62 -34.57
C ARG A 965 -2.04 -41.76 -35.84
N ARG A 966 -2.32 -42.35 -37.00
CA ARG A 966 -2.29 -41.64 -38.31
C ARG A 966 -3.36 -40.54 -38.38
N ALA A 967 -4.59 -40.85 -37.98
CA ALA A 967 -5.69 -39.88 -37.92
C ALA A 967 -5.35 -38.71 -36.98
N ARG A 968 -4.70 -38.99 -35.84
CA ARG A 968 -4.27 -37.95 -34.91
C ARG A 968 -3.16 -37.06 -35.49
N LEU A 969 -2.15 -37.63 -36.15
CA LEU A 969 -1.09 -36.84 -36.80
C LEU A 969 -1.65 -35.97 -37.94
N ALA A 970 -2.57 -36.50 -38.74
CA ALA A 970 -3.28 -35.73 -39.77
C ALA A 970 -4.10 -34.58 -39.15
N TYR A 971 -4.78 -34.83 -38.03
CA TYR A 971 -5.51 -33.80 -37.30
C TYR A 971 -4.58 -32.70 -36.74
N LEU A 972 -3.41 -33.07 -36.22
CA LEU A 972 -2.40 -32.09 -35.77
C LEU A 972 -1.84 -31.25 -36.93
N ALA A 973 -1.58 -31.85 -38.09
CA ALA A 973 -1.21 -31.09 -39.28
C ALA A 973 -2.32 -30.10 -39.67
N GLY A 974 -3.58 -30.54 -39.63
CA GLY A 974 -4.75 -29.68 -39.79
C GLY A 974 -4.84 -28.56 -38.74
N ALA A 975 -4.49 -28.83 -37.48
CA ALA A 975 -4.47 -27.83 -36.40
C ALA A 975 -3.43 -26.73 -36.66
N ALA A 976 -2.24 -27.08 -37.16
CA ALA A 976 -1.23 -26.09 -37.52
C ALA A 976 -1.66 -25.26 -38.75
N ALA A 977 -2.28 -25.89 -39.76
CA ALA A 977 -2.67 -25.23 -41.01
C ALA A 977 -3.93 -24.35 -40.86
N ILE A 978 -5.01 -24.89 -40.28
CA ILE A 978 -6.33 -24.23 -40.27
C ILE A 978 -6.41 -23.16 -39.16
N PRO A 979 -6.48 -23.50 -37.85
CA PRO A 979 -6.52 -22.47 -36.82
C PRO A 979 -5.22 -21.66 -36.67
N GLY A 980 -4.06 -22.21 -37.08
CA GLY A 980 -2.78 -21.51 -37.08
C GLY A 980 -2.61 -20.53 -38.26
N PHE A 981 -2.32 -21.03 -39.46
CA PHE A 981 -1.99 -20.18 -40.61
C PHE A 981 -3.20 -19.59 -41.34
N TYR A 982 -4.29 -20.35 -41.54
CA TYR A 982 -5.40 -19.93 -42.39
C TYR A 982 -6.42 -19.02 -41.68
N ALA A 983 -6.89 -19.43 -40.49
CA ALA A 983 -7.86 -18.69 -39.70
C ALA A 983 -7.22 -17.78 -38.65
N ASN A 984 -5.96 -18.05 -38.25
CA ASN A 984 -5.18 -17.32 -37.25
C ASN A 984 -6.00 -16.90 -36.01
N THR A 985 -6.72 -17.89 -35.45
CA THR A 985 -7.61 -17.72 -34.29
C THR A 985 -6.99 -18.45 -33.12
N LEU A 986 -6.05 -17.77 -32.46
CA LEU A 986 -5.28 -18.31 -31.34
C LEU A 986 -5.96 -17.94 -30.02
N PHE A 987 -5.82 -18.82 -29.02
CA PHE A 987 -6.20 -18.55 -27.64
C PHE A 987 -4.93 -18.50 -26.79
N THR A 988 -4.63 -17.33 -26.24
CA THR A 988 -3.34 -16.97 -25.64
C THR A 988 -3.52 -16.33 -24.25
N LEU A 989 -2.40 -15.99 -23.60
CA LEU A 989 -2.42 -15.37 -22.28
C LEU A 989 -3.07 -13.97 -22.31
N VAL A 990 -3.04 -13.27 -23.45
CA VAL A 990 -3.74 -11.99 -23.66
C VAL A 990 -5.25 -12.18 -23.57
N ASP A 991 -5.78 -13.26 -24.15
CA ASP A 991 -7.21 -13.58 -24.08
C ASP A 991 -7.64 -13.92 -22.65
N ILE A 992 -6.80 -14.67 -21.92
CA ILE A 992 -7.02 -14.97 -20.50
C ILE A 992 -7.01 -13.68 -19.67
N HIS A 993 -6.08 -12.76 -19.94
CA HIS A 993 -6.03 -11.47 -19.26
C HIS A 993 -7.27 -10.61 -19.57
N ASN A 994 -7.68 -10.48 -20.83
CA ASN A 994 -8.90 -9.75 -21.22
C ASN A 994 -10.15 -10.32 -20.52
N LEU A 995 -10.31 -11.66 -20.53
CA LEU A 995 -11.36 -12.35 -19.78
C LEU A 995 -11.25 -12.08 -18.27
N SER A 996 -10.02 -12.05 -17.74
CA SER A 996 -9.77 -11.70 -16.33
C SER A 996 -10.16 -10.27 -15.99
N GLU A 997 -10.21 -9.35 -16.95
CA GLU A 997 -10.70 -7.99 -16.75
C GLU A 997 -12.22 -7.85 -16.95
N GLY A 998 -12.90 -8.94 -17.36
CA GLY A 998 -14.33 -8.93 -17.66
C GLY A 998 -14.66 -8.45 -19.07
N HIS A 999 -13.65 -8.32 -19.93
CA HIS A 999 -13.81 -7.93 -21.32
C HIS A 999 -14.01 -9.19 -22.18
N LEU A 1000 -15.22 -9.34 -22.70
CA LEU A 1000 -15.54 -10.33 -23.72
C LEU A 1000 -15.49 -9.62 -25.08
N PRO A 1001 -14.72 -10.14 -26.06
CA PRO A 1001 -14.79 -9.64 -27.43
C PRO A 1001 -16.24 -9.65 -27.92
N GLY A 1002 -16.68 -8.56 -28.54
CA GLY A 1002 -18.04 -8.43 -29.08
C GLY A 1002 -18.41 -9.51 -30.10
N LEU A 1003 -19.71 -9.58 -30.42
CA LEU A 1003 -20.28 -10.53 -31.40
C LEU A 1003 -19.70 -10.39 -32.82
N GLU A 1004 -18.90 -9.35 -33.07
CA GLU A 1004 -18.22 -9.09 -34.34
C GLU A 1004 -17.10 -10.10 -34.66
N ASN A 1005 -16.62 -10.88 -33.68
CA ASN A 1005 -15.60 -11.92 -33.86
C ASN A 1005 -16.11 -13.35 -33.59
N PRO A 1006 -16.94 -13.92 -34.48
CA PRO A 1006 -17.56 -15.24 -34.26
C PRO A 1006 -16.55 -16.40 -34.26
N GLY A 1007 -15.40 -16.26 -34.91
CA GLY A 1007 -14.36 -17.29 -34.93
C GLY A 1007 -13.69 -17.48 -33.57
N TRP A 1008 -13.36 -16.39 -32.89
CA TRP A 1008 -12.84 -16.45 -31.52
C TRP A 1008 -13.88 -17.00 -30.54
N LEU A 1009 -15.15 -16.55 -30.64
CA LEU A 1009 -16.24 -17.05 -29.79
C LEU A 1009 -16.44 -18.56 -29.93
N LEU A 1010 -16.35 -19.08 -31.15
CA LEU A 1010 -16.42 -20.51 -31.42
C LEU A 1010 -15.30 -21.29 -30.73
N VAL A 1011 -14.06 -20.81 -30.81
CA VAL A 1011 -12.90 -21.44 -30.14
C VAL A 1011 -13.04 -21.35 -28.62
N ALA A 1012 -13.43 -20.20 -28.08
CA ALA A 1012 -13.63 -20.00 -26.64
C ALA A 1012 -14.74 -20.91 -26.09
N ALA A 1013 -15.88 -21.02 -26.80
CA ALA A 1013 -16.96 -21.92 -26.44
C ALA A 1013 -16.52 -23.40 -26.50
N PHE A 1014 -15.79 -23.78 -27.54
CA PHE A 1014 -15.22 -25.13 -27.65
C PHE A 1014 -14.28 -25.44 -26.48
N ILE A 1015 -13.39 -24.51 -26.12
CA ILE A 1015 -12.50 -24.66 -24.96
C ILE A 1015 -13.30 -24.83 -23.68
N ALA A 1016 -14.30 -23.99 -23.43
CA ALA A 1016 -15.12 -24.06 -22.21
C ALA A 1016 -15.83 -25.42 -22.07
N VAL A 1017 -16.52 -25.87 -23.13
CA VAL A 1017 -17.27 -27.14 -23.13
C VAL A 1017 -16.33 -28.34 -22.96
N THR A 1018 -15.27 -28.42 -23.78
CA THR A 1018 -14.34 -29.56 -23.72
C THR A 1018 -13.54 -29.60 -22.42
N SER A 1019 -13.24 -28.44 -21.84
CA SER A 1019 -12.59 -28.30 -20.53
C SER A 1019 -13.45 -28.82 -19.38
N LEU A 1020 -14.77 -28.54 -19.40
CA LEU A 1020 -15.71 -29.05 -18.41
C LEU A 1020 -15.93 -30.57 -18.52
N LEU A 1021 -15.89 -31.12 -19.74
CA LEU A 1021 -16.10 -32.55 -19.95
C LEU A 1021 -14.85 -33.38 -19.66
N TRP A 1022 -13.71 -33.02 -20.27
CA TRP A 1022 -12.50 -33.86 -20.28
C TRP A 1022 -11.22 -33.16 -19.78
N GLY A 1023 -11.29 -31.88 -19.37
CA GLY A 1023 -10.13 -31.11 -18.92
C GLY A 1023 -9.35 -30.48 -20.08
N ALA A 1024 -8.04 -30.32 -19.95
CA ALA A 1024 -7.21 -29.48 -20.84
C ALA A 1024 -6.92 -30.04 -22.25
N VAL A 1025 -7.95 -30.52 -22.95
CA VAL A 1025 -7.81 -31.20 -24.23
C VAL A 1025 -7.45 -30.26 -25.38
N PHE A 1026 -7.85 -28.98 -25.30
CA PHE A 1026 -7.46 -27.98 -26.30
C PHE A 1026 -5.93 -27.91 -26.47
N CYS A 1027 -5.18 -27.84 -25.36
CA CYS A 1027 -3.72 -27.85 -25.37
C CYS A 1027 -3.15 -29.17 -25.92
N GLY A 1028 -3.82 -30.29 -25.67
CA GLY A 1028 -3.42 -31.62 -26.10
C GLY A 1028 -3.61 -31.90 -27.58
N SER A 1029 -4.70 -31.39 -28.18
CA SER A 1029 -5.17 -31.87 -29.48
C SER A 1029 -5.48 -30.78 -30.50
N VAL A 1030 -5.83 -29.56 -30.09
CA VAL A 1030 -6.38 -28.52 -30.99
C VAL A 1030 -5.44 -27.32 -31.14
N CYS A 1031 -4.64 -27.01 -30.12
CA CYS A 1031 -3.70 -25.89 -30.12
C CYS A 1031 -2.70 -25.98 -31.31
N PRO A 1032 -2.67 -24.98 -32.22
CA PRO A 1032 -1.79 -24.99 -33.40
C PRO A 1032 -0.30 -25.10 -33.05
N PHE A 1033 0.12 -24.38 -31.99
CA PHE A 1033 1.53 -24.38 -31.56
C PHE A 1033 1.94 -25.69 -30.86
N GLY A 1034 1.01 -26.33 -30.13
CA GLY A 1034 1.23 -27.65 -29.56
C GLY A 1034 1.33 -28.73 -30.64
N ALA A 1035 0.53 -28.59 -31.71
CA ALA A 1035 0.58 -29.46 -32.87
C ALA A 1035 1.91 -29.34 -33.63
N LEU A 1036 2.36 -28.11 -33.91
CA LEU A 1036 3.64 -27.85 -34.57
C LEU A 1036 4.82 -28.47 -33.82
N GLN A 1037 4.89 -28.30 -32.50
CA GLN A 1037 5.95 -28.89 -31.67
C GLN A 1037 5.93 -30.42 -31.69
N GLU A 1038 4.75 -31.04 -31.74
CA GLU A 1038 4.65 -32.49 -31.79
C GLU A 1038 5.00 -33.07 -33.17
N LEU A 1039 4.64 -32.37 -34.26
CA LEU A 1039 5.07 -32.74 -35.61
C LEU A 1039 6.59 -32.63 -35.76
N LEU A 1040 7.20 -31.58 -35.19
CA LEU A 1040 8.66 -31.42 -35.14
C LEU A 1040 9.34 -32.52 -34.32
N TRP A 1041 8.77 -32.92 -33.19
CA TRP A 1041 9.28 -34.04 -32.40
C TRP A 1041 9.23 -35.35 -33.21
N GLU A 1042 8.17 -35.58 -33.97
CA GLU A 1042 8.02 -36.76 -34.81
C GLU A 1042 9.05 -36.79 -35.95
N ALA A 1043 9.38 -35.63 -36.52
CA ALA A 1043 10.46 -35.46 -37.50
C ALA A 1043 11.87 -35.59 -36.86
N GLY A 1044 12.08 -35.03 -35.67
CA GLY A 1044 13.32 -35.18 -34.90
C GLY A 1044 13.58 -36.64 -34.49
N ARG A 1045 12.51 -37.40 -34.25
CA ARG A 1045 12.57 -38.84 -33.98
C ARG A 1045 13.11 -39.63 -35.18
N SER A 1046 12.76 -39.27 -36.41
CA SER A 1046 13.36 -39.88 -37.61
C SER A 1046 14.84 -39.51 -37.80
N LEU A 1047 15.31 -38.43 -37.16
CA LEU A 1047 16.70 -37.96 -37.20
C LEU A 1047 17.54 -38.41 -36.00
N GLY A 1048 16.99 -39.22 -35.09
CA GLY A 1048 17.72 -39.76 -33.94
C GLY A 1048 18.00 -38.78 -32.80
N LEU A 1049 17.39 -37.58 -32.80
CA LEU A 1049 17.69 -36.48 -31.86
C LEU A 1049 17.04 -36.62 -30.46
N ARG A 1050 16.63 -37.82 -30.03
CA ARG A 1050 15.79 -38.02 -28.84
C ARG A 1050 16.59 -37.91 -27.54
N SER A 1051 16.19 -36.98 -26.67
CA SER A 1051 16.59 -36.95 -25.27
C SER A 1051 15.36 -36.72 -24.39
N GLU A 1052 15.02 -37.67 -23.51
CA GLU A 1052 13.91 -37.49 -22.58
C GLU A 1052 14.43 -37.43 -21.14
N PRO A 1053 14.14 -36.35 -20.38
CA PRO A 1053 14.52 -36.27 -18.99
C PRO A 1053 13.67 -37.25 -18.17
N SER A 1054 14.21 -37.67 -17.02
CA SER A 1054 13.49 -38.57 -16.12
C SER A 1054 12.11 -37.99 -15.74
N PRO A 1055 11.06 -38.82 -15.60
CA PRO A 1055 9.72 -38.36 -15.25
C PRO A 1055 9.67 -37.52 -13.96
N GLY A 1056 10.59 -37.78 -13.01
CA GLY A 1056 10.74 -36.99 -11.79
C GLY A 1056 11.28 -35.57 -12.03
N LEU A 1057 12.33 -35.42 -12.85
CA LEU A 1057 12.89 -34.11 -13.21
C LEU A 1057 11.88 -33.30 -14.04
N ALA A 1058 11.19 -33.97 -14.96
CA ALA A 1058 10.12 -33.40 -15.76
C ALA A 1058 8.98 -32.81 -14.93
N GLY A 1059 8.49 -33.57 -13.95
CA GLY A 1059 7.43 -33.13 -13.05
C GLY A 1059 7.85 -31.96 -12.17
N ARG A 1060 9.12 -31.91 -11.73
CA ARG A 1060 9.67 -30.77 -10.96
C ARG A 1060 9.81 -29.53 -11.81
N ALA A 1061 10.34 -29.64 -13.03
CA ALA A 1061 10.49 -28.52 -13.95
C ALA A 1061 9.15 -27.94 -14.42
N GLY A 1062 8.06 -28.71 -14.36
CA GLY A 1062 6.70 -28.27 -14.67
C GLY A 1062 6.15 -27.17 -13.75
N ILE A 1063 6.81 -26.84 -12.63
CA ILE A 1063 6.46 -25.68 -11.80
C ILE A 1063 6.79 -24.34 -12.49
N LEU A 1064 7.76 -24.34 -13.42
CA LEU A 1064 8.26 -23.13 -14.07
C LEU A 1064 7.16 -22.38 -14.82
N ARG A 1065 6.27 -23.08 -15.54
CA ARG A 1065 5.12 -22.44 -16.20
C ARG A 1065 4.11 -21.81 -15.24
N LEU A 1066 3.98 -22.32 -14.00
CA LEU A 1066 3.12 -21.70 -12.98
C LEU A 1066 3.77 -20.42 -12.43
N LEU A 1067 5.10 -20.44 -12.27
CA LEU A 1067 5.87 -19.25 -11.90
C LEU A 1067 5.80 -18.18 -13.00
N LEU A 1068 5.97 -18.58 -14.27
CA LEU A 1068 5.83 -17.68 -15.41
C LEU A 1068 4.42 -17.12 -15.53
N LEU A 1069 3.38 -17.94 -15.30
CA LEU A 1069 2.00 -17.46 -15.23
C LEU A 1069 1.81 -16.43 -14.11
N ALA A 1070 2.29 -16.73 -12.90
CA ALA A 1070 2.22 -15.84 -11.76
C ALA A 1070 2.93 -14.50 -12.02
N ALA A 1071 4.14 -14.55 -12.59
CA ALA A 1071 4.90 -13.36 -12.93
C ALA A 1071 4.23 -12.55 -14.06
N ALA A 1072 3.82 -13.20 -15.15
CA ALA A 1072 3.26 -12.52 -16.31
C ALA A 1072 1.94 -11.82 -16.00
N LEU A 1073 0.97 -12.54 -15.41
CA LEU A 1073 -0.31 -11.95 -15.02
C LEU A 1073 -0.16 -10.98 -13.85
N GLY A 1074 0.67 -11.33 -12.85
CA GLY A 1074 0.91 -10.46 -11.70
C GLY A 1074 1.51 -9.12 -12.09
N LEU A 1075 2.53 -9.11 -12.95
CA LEU A 1075 3.13 -7.87 -13.47
C LEU A 1075 2.19 -7.11 -14.40
N ALA A 1076 1.41 -7.81 -15.24
CA ALA A 1076 0.41 -7.16 -16.10
C ALA A 1076 -0.67 -6.44 -15.27
N TRP A 1077 -1.21 -7.08 -14.23
CA TRP A 1077 -2.17 -6.45 -13.33
C TRP A 1077 -1.55 -5.33 -12.50
N ALA A 1078 -0.34 -5.52 -11.96
CA ALA A 1078 0.32 -4.53 -11.12
C ALA A 1078 0.72 -3.26 -11.89
N THR A 1079 1.12 -3.39 -13.16
CA THR A 1079 1.62 -2.26 -13.97
C THR A 1079 0.61 -1.74 -14.99
N GLY A 1080 -0.48 -2.46 -15.25
CA GLY A 1080 -1.40 -2.19 -16.37
C GLY A 1080 -0.78 -2.41 -17.76
N ARG A 1081 0.47 -2.89 -17.86
CA ARG A 1081 1.19 -3.05 -19.13
C ARG A 1081 0.98 -4.43 -19.73
N ARG A 1082 0.38 -4.49 -20.92
CA ARG A 1082 0.12 -5.74 -21.68
C ARG A 1082 1.39 -6.39 -22.26
N GLY A 1083 2.53 -5.69 -22.25
CA GLY A 1083 3.81 -6.25 -22.70
C GLY A 1083 4.23 -7.51 -21.91
N TRP A 1084 3.90 -7.58 -20.62
CA TRP A 1084 4.24 -8.72 -19.75
C TRP A 1084 3.56 -10.05 -20.13
N ILE A 1085 2.49 -10.00 -20.93
CA ILE A 1085 1.69 -11.16 -21.34
C ILE A 1085 1.80 -11.47 -22.85
N SER A 1086 2.67 -10.75 -23.57
CA SER A 1086 2.76 -10.81 -25.05
C SER A 1086 4.00 -11.58 -25.57
N PHE A 1087 4.67 -12.32 -24.68
CA PHE A 1087 5.91 -13.04 -24.99
C PHE A 1087 5.67 -14.45 -25.55
N GLU A 1088 4.41 -14.92 -25.64
CA GLU A 1088 4.12 -16.28 -26.08
C GLU A 1088 4.47 -16.47 -27.57
N PRO A 1089 5.38 -17.41 -27.94
CA PRO A 1089 5.83 -17.62 -29.31
C PRO A 1089 4.69 -17.85 -30.32
N MET A 1090 3.59 -18.45 -29.86
CA MET A 1090 2.42 -18.74 -30.69
C MET A 1090 1.77 -17.48 -31.29
N GLN A 1091 1.88 -16.31 -30.64
CA GLN A 1091 1.33 -15.05 -31.14
C GLN A 1091 2.07 -14.53 -32.39
N HIS A 1092 3.34 -14.90 -32.55
CA HIS A 1092 4.23 -14.31 -33.55
C HIS A 1092 4.53 -15.25 -34.71
N ILE A 1093 4.66 -16.56 -34.44
CA ILE A 1093 5.08 -17.55 -35.44
C ILE A 1093 4.11 -17.69 -36.63
N PHE A 1094 2.79 -17.59 -36.39
CA PHE A 1094 1.79 -17.74 -37.45
C PHE A 1094 1.54 -16.45 -38.24
N LEU A 1095 2.05 -15.31 -37.76
CA LEU A 1095 2.08 -14.05 -38.51
C LEU A 1095 3.33 -13.90 -39.38
N LEU A 1096 4.34 -14.75 -39.17
CA LEU A 1096 5.68 -14.63 -39.76
C LEU A 1096 6.31 -13.24 -39.55
N LYS A 1097 5.89 -12.55 -38.48
CA LYS A 1097 6.41 -11.26 -38.04
C LYS A 1097 7.07 -11.45 -36.68
N THR A 1098 8.38 -11.25 -36.62
CA THR A 1098 9.15 -11.42 -35.38
C THR A 1098 10.21 -10.35 -35.25
N GLY A 1099 10.24 -9.63 -34.13
CA GLY A 1099 11.44 -8.90 -33.71
C GLY A 1099 12.60 -9.86 -33.39
N THR A 1100 13.82 -9.33 -33.33
CA THR A 1100 15.07 -10.12 -33.17
C THR A 1100 15.03 -11.07 -31.97
N LEU A 1101 14.61 -10.58 -30.80
CA LEU A 1101 14.58 -11.37 -29.57
C LEU A 1101 13.51 -12.47 -29.62
N THR A 1102 12.32 -12.16 -30.13
CA THR A 1102 11.22 -13.12 -30.28
C THR A 1102 11.54 -14.20 -31.32
N GLY A 1103 12.24 -13.84 -32.39
CA GLY A 1103 12.75 -14.78 -33.39
C GLY A 1103 13.74 -15.79 -32.81
N ILE A 1104 14.70 -15.32 -31.99
CA ILE A 1104 15.65 -16.20 -31.26
C ILE A 1104 14.90 -17.15 -30.32
N LEU A 1105 13.90 -16.63 -29.58
CA LEU A 1105 13.08 -17.45 -28.69
C LEU A 1105 12.32 -18.54 -29.45
N ILE A 1106 11.66 -18.20 -30.56
CA ILE A 1106 10.95 -19.16 -31.42
C ILE A 1106 11.93 -20.24 -31.92
N ALA A 1107 13.08 -19.85 -32.46
CA ALA A 1107 14.07 -20.80 -32.97
C ALA A 1107 14.56 -21.77 -31.88
N ALA A 1108 14.89 -21.25 -30.69
CA ALA A 1108 15.29 -22.06 -29.55
C ALA A 1108 14.18 -23.04 -29.11
N VAL A 1109 12.91 -22.60 -29.10
CA VAL A 1109 11.76 -23.43 -28.74
C VAL A 1109 11.52 -24.54 -29.77
N LEU A 1110 11.62 -24.24 -31.07
CA LEU A 1110 11.43 -25.24 -32.13
C LEU A 1110 12.57 -26.26 -32.12
N ALA A 1111 13.83 -25.82 -31.95
CA ALA A 1111 14.98 -26.70 -31.79
C ALA A 1111 14.84 -27.61 -30.56
N GLY A 1112 14.45 -27.03 -29.42
CA GLY A 1112 14.15 -27.78 -28.20
C GLY A 1112 12.99 -28.77 -28.40
N SER A 1113 11.99 -28.44 -29.23
CA SER A 1113 10.85 -29.32 -29.51
C SER A 1113 11.17 -30.47 -30.46
N ALA A 1114 12.20 -30.35 -31.29
CA ALA A 1114 12.72 -31.45 -32.09
C ALA A 1114 13.42 -32.51 -31.21
N ALA A 1115 14.09 -32.08 -30.14
CA ALA A 1115 14.79 -32.97 -29.19
C ALA A 1115 13.90 -33.49 -28.04
N TYR A 1116 13.01 -32.63 -27.52
CA TYR A 1116 12.15 -32.90 -26.36
C TYR A 1116 10.67 -32.80 -26.75
N PHE A 1117 9.86 -33.79 -26.34
CA PHE A 1117 8.42 -33.77 -26.61
C PHE A 1117 7.74 -32.51 -26.05
N ARG A 1118 7.22 -31.66 -26.96
CA ARG A 1118 6.48 -30.42 -26.69
C ARG A 1118 7.15 -29.50 -25.65
N PHE A 1119 8.40 -29.13 -25.91
CA PHE A 1119 9.27 -28.37 -25.01
C PHE A 1119 8.60 -27.15 -24.35
N TRP A 1120 7.99 -26.25 -25.14
CA TRP A 1120 7.33 -25.05 -24.60
C TRP A 1120 6.08 -25.38 -23.80
N CYS A 1121 5.20 -26.22 -24.34
CA CYS A 1121 3.95 -26.60 -23.66
C CYS A 1121 4.19 -27.34 -22.34
N ARG A 1122 5.34 -28.00 -22.19
CA ARG A 1122 5.73 -28.75 -21.00
C ARG A 1122 6.31 -27.86 -19.90
N PHE A 1123 7.21 -26.92 -20.25
CA PHE A 1123 7.99 -26.19 -19.25
C PHE A 1123 7.65 -24.70 -19.12
N LEU A 1124 7.20 -24.05 -20.20
CA LEU A 1124 7.19 -22.59 -20.27
C LEU A 1124 5.81 -21.96 -20.54
N CYS A 1125 4.85 -22.72 -21.07
CA CYS A 1125 3.56 -22.19 -21.52
C CYS A 1125 2.60 -21.79 -20.38
N PRO A 1126 2.34 -20.48 -20.14
CA PRO A 1126 1.42 -20.02 -19.12
C PRO A 1126 -0.05 -20.30 -19.48
N THR A 1127 -0.42 -20.14 -20.75
CA THR A 1127 -1.78 -20.47 -21.24
C THR A 1127 -2.14 -21.92 -20.97
N GLY A 1128 -1.19 -22.84 -21.22
CA GLY A 1128 -1.35 -24.26 -20.91
C GLY A 1128 -1.46 -24.54 -19.41
N ALA A 1129 -0.84 -23.73 -18.55
CA ALA A 1129 -0.95 -23.86 -17.10
C ALA A 1129 -2.35 -23.48 -16.60
N VAL A 1130 -2.96 -22.42 -17.15
CA VAL A 1130 -4.34 -22.02 -16.82
C VAL A 1130 -5.34 -23.08 -17.27
N LEU A 1131 -5.28 -23.51 -18.54
CA LEU A 1131 -6.21 -24.50 -19.07
C LEU A 1131 -6.08 -25.86 -18.37
N ALA A 1132 -4.88 -26.23 -17.92
CA ALA A 1132 -4.65 -27.43 -17.13
C ALA A 1132 -5.34 -27.43 -15.75
N LEU A 1133 -5.74 -26.27 -15.20
CA LEU A 1133 -6.58 -26.21 -14.00
C LEU A 1133 -7.98 -26.82 -14.23
N ALA A 1134 -8.51 -26.78 -15.46
CA ALA A 1134 -9.82 -27.36 -15.79
C ALA A 1134 -9.86 -28.88 -15.58
N ASN A 1135 -8.70 -29.54 -15.51
CA ASN A 1135 -8.59 -30.94 -15.08
C ASN A 1135 -9.24 -31.19 -13.72
N LYS A 1136 -9.31 -30.20 -12.84
CA LYS A 1136 -9.97 -30.31 -11.53
C LYS A 1136 -11.50 -30.30 -11.61
N LEU A 1137 -12.05 -29.72 -12.68
CA LEU A 1137 -13.48 -29.51 -12.89
C LEU A 1137 -14.10 -30.53 -13.87
N ALA A 1138 -13.27 -31.36 -14.51
CA ALA A 1138 -13.70 -32.32 -15.52
C ALA A 1138 -14.72 -33.33 -14.98
N LEU A 1139 -15.93 -33.34 -15.54
CA LEU A 1139 -17.06 -34.16 -15.09
C LEU A 1139 -17.07 -35.58 -15.69
N ALA A 1140 -16.61 -35.75 -16.93
CA ALA A 1140 -16.77 -36.97 -17.73
C ALA A 1140 -15.44 -37.66 -18.05
N ARG A 1141 -14.50 -37.67 -17.11
CA ARG A 1141 -13.14 -38.20 -17.35
C ARG A 1141 -13.09 -39.68 -17.67
N GLY A 1142 -13.98 -40.48 -17.08
CA GLY A 1142 -14.06 -41.92 -17.29
C GLY A 1142 -14.55 -42.33 -18.70
N ALA A 1143 -15.12 -41.39 -19.47
CA ALA A 1143 -15.55 -41.63 -20.85
C ALA A 1143 -14.40 -41.50 -21.88
N ALA A 1144 -13.22 -41.05 -21.45
CA ALA A 1144 -12.03 -40.98 -22.29
C ALA A 1144 -11.25 -42.31 -22.30
N ARG A 1145 -10.33 -42.50 -23.27
CA ARG A 1145 -9.50 -43.70 -23.39
C ARG A 1145 -8.68 -43.98 -22.13
N ARG A 1146 -8.48 -45.27 -21.79
CA ARG A 1146 -7.63 -45.71 -20.67
C ARG A 1146 -6.18 -45.24 -20.85
N ARG A 1147 -5.59 -44.70 -19.76
CA ARG A 1147 -4.24 -44.12 -19.72
C ARG A 1147 -3.36 -44.90 -18.76
N ASP A 1148 -2.12 -45.15 -19.16
CA ASP A 1148 -1.05 -45.67 -18.31
C ASP A 1148 -0.15 -44.51 -17.89
N LEU A 1149 -0.40 -43.95 -16.70
CA LEU A 1149 0.32 -42.79 -16.17
C LEU A 1149 1.80 -43.08 -15.87
N SER A 1150 2.19 -44.35 -15.72
CA SER A 1150 3.60 -44.73 -15.52
C SER A 1150 4.49 -44.33 -16.71
N ARG A 1151 3.90 -44.24 -17.91
CA ARG A 1151 4.57 -43.87 -19.17
C ARG A 1151 4.39 -42.39 -19.53
N CYS A 1152 3.94 -41.56 -18.59
CA CYS A 1152 3.67 -40.16 -18.88
C CYS A 1152 4.97 -39.35 -19.06
N ALA A 1153 5.19 -38.82 -20.26
CA ALA A 1153 6.29 -37.90 -20.53
C ALA A 1153 6.26 -36.63 -19.65
N TYR A 1154 5.10 -36.21 -19.16
CA TYR A 1154 4.97 -35.02 -18.29
C TYR A 1154 5.22 -35.33 -16.80
N GLY A 1155 5.42 -36.60 -16.42
CA GLY A 1155 5.59 -37.01 -15.03
C GLY A 1155 4.30 -36.92 -14.19
N VAL A 1156 3.13 -36.89 -14.85
CA VAL A 1156 1.81 -36.84 -14.20
C VAL A 1156 1.53 -38.14 -13.46
N ARG A 1157 1.06 -38.04 -12.21
CA ARG A 1157 0.81 -39.20 -11.32
C ARG A 1157 -0.65 -39.45 -10.99
N SER A 1158 -1.51 -38.47 -11.24
CA SER A 1158 -2.95 -38.53 -10.97
C SER A 1158 -3.73 -38.17 -12.23
N GLU A 1159 -4.90 -38.78 -12.39
CA GLU A 1159 -5.80 -38.41 -13.48
C GLU A 1159 -6.22 -36.94 -13.42
N PHE A 1160 -6.36 -36.38 -12.22
CA PHE A 1160 -6.79 -35.00 -11.94
C PHE A 1160 -5.62 -34.03 -11.74
N ASP A 1161 -4.42 -34.37 -12.16
CA ASP A 1161 -3.26 -33.49 -12.01
C ASP A 1161 -3.43 -32.20 -12.83
N ALA A 1162 -3.25 -31.05 -12.17
CA ALA A 1162 -3.36 -29.74 -12.83
C ALA A 1162 -2.17 -29.43 -13.76
N THR A 1163 -1.24 -30.37 -13.92
CA THR A 1163 -0.14 -30.30 -14.88
C THR A 1163 -0.39 -31.05 -16.19
N CYS A 1164 -1.42 -31.90 -16.24
CA CYS A 1164 -1.74 -32.70 -17.42
C CYS A 1164 -2.36 -31.83 -18.54
N ILE A 1165 -1.89 -31.98 -19.78
CA ILE A 1165 -2.50 -31.30 -20.94
C ILE A 1165 -3.28 -32.26 -21.85
N GLN A 1166 -3.61 -33.47 -21.37
CA GLN A 1166 -4.35 -34.48 -22.14
C GLN A 1166 -3.74 -34.78 -23.53
N CYS A 1167 -2.40 -34.81 -23.66
CA CYS A 1167 -1.71 -34.98 -24.95
C CYS A 1167 -1.88 -36.37 -25.61
N GLN A 1168 -2.51 -37.32 -24.92
CA GLN A 1168 -2.75 -38.70 -25.37
C GLN A 1168 -1.51 -39.59 -25.57
N HIS A 1169 -0.31 -39.13 -25.18
CA HIS A 1169 0.93 -39.91 -25.33
C HIS A 1169 0.99 -41.14 -24.40
N CYS A 1170 0.28 -41.11 -23.27
CA CYS A 1170 0.22 -42.17 -22.26
C CYS A 1170 -0.95 -43.16 -22.45
N ILE A 1171 -1.62 -43.18 -23.60
CA ILE A 1171 -2.74 -44.10 -23.86
C ILE A 1171 -2.19 -45.52 -24.11
N GLN A 1172 -2.77 -46.53 -23.45
CA GLN A 1172 -2.45 -47.93 -23.73
C GLN A 1172 -2.87 -48.26 -25.18
N ARG A 1173 -1.93 -48.74 -26.01
CA ARG A 1173 -2.33 -49.46 -27.22
C ARG A 1173 -2.88 -50.81 -26.76
N ALA A 1174 -4.06 -51.18 -27.25
CA ALA A 1174 -4.44 -52.59 -27.22
C ALA A 1174 -3.28 -53.38 -27.88
N PRO A 1175 -2.87 -54.52 -27.31
CA PRO A 1175 -1.86 -55.35 -27.93
C PRO A 1175 -2.28 -55.67 -29.37
N PRO A 1176 -1.35 -55.64 -30.35
CA PRO A 1176 -1.67 -56.06 -31.71
C PRO A 1176 -2.04 -57.55 -31.66
N GLY A 1177 -3.34 -57.86 -31.79
CA GLY A 1177 -3.86 -59.23 -31.71
C GLY A 1177 -5.28 -59.38 -31.18
N ALA A 1178 -5.87 -58.37 -30.54
CA ALA A 1178 -7.28 -58.42 -30.13
C ALA A 1178 -8.21 -57.88 -31.24
N SER A 1179 -8.28 -58.59 -32.35
CA SER A 1179 -9.39 -58.52 -33.30
C SER A 1179 -10.13 -59.85 -33.25
N GLY A 1180 -11.38 -59.84 -32.79
CA GLY A 1180 -12.30 -60.98 -32.89
C GLY A 1180 -12.71 -61.59 -31.55
N THR A 1181 -13.71 -61.00 -30.91
CA THR A 1181 -15.00 -61.66 -30.56
C THR A 1181 -15.96 -60.61 -30.04
#